data_AF-A0A7S0S672-F1
#
_entry.id   AF-A0A7S0S672-F1
#
_cell.length_a   1.000
_cell.length_b   1.000
_cell.length_c   1.000
_cell.angle_alpha   90.00
_cell.angle_beta   90.00
_cell.angle_gamma   90.00
#
_symmetry.space_group_name_H-M   'P 1'
#
loop_
_entity.id
_entity.type
_entity.pdbx_description
1 polymer ?
#
loop_
_entity_poly.entity_id
_entity_poly.type
_entity_poly.pdbx_seq_one_letter_code
_entity_poly.pdbx_strand_id
1 'polypeptide(L)'
;GIAEGAGSAGAGLVGAGEYAVAPASIAVKGAVGNKKGPGGEGTSLMECFSPDELRTHLASLRLTEKDAGKGQPMSARRRDAESDKAIAGASESACKACGVERLTFEPPPLYCYSCVGRIKRGQVYFHIPPHASGGEVRKDAWCNGCYTAIAGSIEVEGQKYAKALLAKKKNDDDLEEPWVQCDYCNSWHHQICVLFNGRRNEGGEAPFTCPSCIMSQLEAKTRTPTATRPSSQLPASVLPQTRLSFFLQERLRKVLSSERNERAKLQGKSVEEMPAAEGLTIRVVSSVEKKLETKASFLRAFKDQNYPAEFPYRSKVLLLFQKIEGVDVCLLGIYVQEYGSDCPAPNNRRVYLSYLDSVKYFRPSGIQVAPGMGEPCALRTYCYHQILIGYLQYIKLHGFTSCFIWACPPFQGEDYILYCHPKEQKVPKAEKLREWYLKMLRQAQKEGIVLSLSNLHDEFHLGNQNHDIASATELPYFDGDYFPGVAEDWIPGIQKEHADAAKKNKGKGGKTATAAARKTGKGKRLGAGTPEAELDVELMKKLGVTIANMRQDFIMVHLAHQCVQCRKCIANDNRWYDSTPSAHGAVFELCQECYTVEQALPIHEKRLTNGRDLVCEAIPELPNPDKPDDGEVMESEFFDTRQAFLSLCQGNHFQFDSLRRAKHTTMMVLYHLNNPSEPAFVATCNVCQRELEPGKGWRCETCTDYDICEECKMSKGHEHALVKAGRAAGDRVAMTEGDRRDRQAQITRTMELLVHATSCQVMNCGSPNCTKVKHLFKHAMGCQVKAGGGCQLCRKMWTLLQVHSKGCKTANCPVPRCRDLKEYRHRAQEQVEERRREQYRMYMQAQNAAVASGSAR
;
A
#
# COMPACT_ATOMS: atom_id res chain seq x y z
N GLY A 1 42.23 -65.95 -25.43
CA GLY A 1 41.51 -65.68 -26.67
C GLY A 1 40.04 -65.93 -26.44
N ILE A 2 39.22 -64.91 -26.72
CA ILE A 2 37.76 -64.92 -26.88
C ILE A 2 36.94 -65.27 -25.63
N ALA A 3 36.26 -64.25 -25.08
CA ALA A 3 35.36 -64.33 -23.94
C ALA A 3 33.89 -64.25 -24.41
N GLU A 4 33.10 -65.25 -24.01
CA GLU A 4 31.63 -65.30 -23.98
C GLU A 4 31.11 -64.34 -22.87
N GLY A 5 29.89 -63.79 -22.82
CA GLY A 5 28.67 -63.89 -23.62
C GLY A 5 27.50 -63.21 -22.85
N ALA A 6 26.52 -62.69 -23.59
CA ALA A 6 25.14 -62.29 -23.22
C ALA A 6 24.91 -61.14 -22.21
N GLY A 7 24.05 -60.13 -22.43
CA GLY A 7 23.12 -59.84 -23.53
C GLY A 7 22.20 -58.63 -23.24
N SER A 8 21.33 -58.36 -24.21
CA SER A 8 20.16 -57.46 -24.23
C SER A 8 20.33 -56.03 -24.78
N ALA A 9 19.37 -55.69 -25.64
CA ALA A 9 19.40 -54.67 -26.67
C ALA A 9 18.96 -53.28 -26.16
N GLY A 10 19.65 -52.24 -26.62
CA GLY A 10 19.23 -50.85 -26.50
C GLY A 10 19.04 -50.23 -27.89
N ALA A 11 17.84 -49.73 -28.17
CA ALA A 11 17.53 -48.94 -29.35
C ALA A 11 16.72 -47.71 -28.93
N GLY A 12 17.10 -46.52 -29.43
CA GLY A 12 16.28 -45.31 -29.36
C GLY A 12 17.06 -44.00 -29.30
N LEU A 13 17.38 -43.45 -30.46
CA LEU A 13 17.81 -42.06 -30.68
C LEU A 13 16.84 -41.05 -30.04
N VAL A 14 17.34 -40.08 -29.27
CA VAL A 14 16.65 -38.80 -28.99
C VAL A 14 17.70 -37.68 -28.95
N GLY A 15 17.48 -36.65 -29.76
CA GLY A 15 18.38 -35.54 -30.01
C GLY A 15 18.60 -34.62 -28.82
N ALA A 16 19.77 -33.97 -28.86
CA ALA A 16 20.18 -32.90 -27.96
C ALA A 16 19.17 -31.75 -27.98
N GLY A 17 18.41 -31.60 -26.90
CA GLY A 17 17.57 -30.43 -26.62
C GLY A 17 18.41 -29.34 -25.96
N GLU A 18 18.38 -28.17 -26.57
CA GLU A 18 19.05 -26.92 -26.18
C GLU A 18 18.82 -26.58 -24.70
N TYR A 19 19.92 -26.35 -23.97
CA TYR A 19 19.89 -25.74 -22.64
C TYR A 19 19.37 -24.30 -22.76
N ALA A 20 18.36 -23.97 -21.96
CA ALA A 20 17.85 -22.61 -21.82
C ALA A 20 18.97 -21.66 -21.39
N VAL A 21 19.33 -20.73 -22.28
CA VAL A 21 20.28 -19.65 -22.03
C VAL A 21 19.73 -18.78 -20.89
N ALA A 22 20.50 -18.64 -19.80
CA ALA A 22 20.18 -17.72 -18.71
C ALA A 22 20.03 -16.29 -19.25
N PRO A 23 19.09 -15.47 -18.74
CA PRO A 23 18.88 -14.12 -19.26
C PRO A 23 20.15 -13.27 -19.02
N ALA A 24 20.67 -12.66 -20.09
CA ALA A 24 21.79 -11.71 -20.02
C ALA A 24 21.38 -10.46 -19.23
N SER A 25 22.26 -9.98 -18.34
CA SER A 25 22.04 -8.79 -17.53
C SER A 25 21.90 -7.53 -18.40
N ILE A 26 21.00 -6.61 -18.01
CA ILE A 26 20.78 -5.35 -18.72
C ILE A 26 22.00 -4.45 -18.48
N ALA A 27 22.82 -4.26 -19.49
CA ALA A 27 24.09 -3.53 -19.40
C ALA A 27 24.06 -2.28 -20.29
N VAL A 28 24.00 -1.11 -19.66
CA VAL A 28 23.88 0.17 -20.38
C VAL A 28 25.26 0.82 -20.53
N LYS A 29 25.65 1.11 -21.78
CA LYS A 29 26.78 1.99 -22.10
C LYS A 29 26.28 3.44 -22.21
N GLY A 30 27.01 4.40 -21.66
CA GLY A 30 26.75 5.81 -21.89
C GLY A 30 27.22 6.27 -23.27
N ALA A 31 27.03 7.55 -23.57
CA ALA A 31 27.16 8.10 -24.91
C ALA A 31 28.56 7.97 -25.50
N VAL A 32 28.64 7.62 -26.80
CA VAL A 32 29.88 7.64 -27.58
C VAL A 32 29.84 8.84 -28.54
N GLY A 33 30.40 9.98 -28.13
CA GLY A 33 30.71 11.08 -29.07
C GLY A 33 30.38 12.50 -28.61
N ASN A 34 31.38 13.38 -28.81
CA ASN A 34 31.44 14.84 -28.63
C ASN A 34 31.36 15.43 -27.21
N LYS A 35 32.56 15.76 -26.70
CA LYS A 35 32.94 16.78 -25.70
C LYS A 35 31.78 17.58 -25.09
N LYS A 36 31.03 16.99 -24.15
CA LYS A 36 30.25 17.74 -23.15
C LYS A 36 31.05 17.75 -21.84
N GLY A 37 31.03 18.88 -21.13
CA GLY A 37 31.77 19.06 -19.88
C GLY A 37 31.28 18.13 -18.76
N PRO A 38 32.08 17.88 -17.71
CA PRO A 38 31.73 16.94 -16.67
C PRO A 38 30.57 17.41 -15.77
N GLY A 39 29.46 16.67 -15.78
CA GLY A 39 28.37 16.76 -14.78
C GLY A 39 27.17 17.63 -15.18
N GLY A 40 26.07 17.50 -14.42
CA GLY A 40 24.80 18.21 -14.69
C GLY A 40 23.83 17.41 -15.57
N GLU A 41 24.32 16.28 -16.07
CA GLU A 41 23.61 15.13 -16.61
C GLU A 41 22.36 14.84 -15.80
N GLY A 42 22.51 14.55 -14.51
CA GLY A 42 21.45 14.07 -13.62
C GLY A 42 20.99 12.65 -13.92
N THR A 43 21.92 11.86 -14.46
CA THR A 43 21.76 10.42 -14.72
C THR A 43 22.02 9.61 -13.45
N SER A 44 22.87 10.10 -12.54
CA SER A 44 23.09 9.53 -11.20
C SER A 44 22.92 10.59 -10.11
N LEU A 45 22.26 10.21 -8.99
CA LEU A 45 22.09 11.11 -7.84
C LEU A 45 23.43 11.53 -7.20
N MET A 46 24.48 10.72 -7.41
CA MET A 46 25.82 10.93 -6.87
C MET A 46 26.51 12.17 -7.45
N GLU A 47 26.05 12.67 -8.59
CA GLU A 47 26.50 13.93 -9.17
C GLU A 47 26.23 15.15 -8.27
N CYS A 48 25.32 15.00 -7.30
CA CYS A 48 24.93 16.01 -6.33
C CYS A 48 25.56 15.82 -4.95
N PHE A 49 26.43 14.81 -4.77
CA PHE A 49 27.02 14.51 -3.48
C PHE A 49 28.30 15.31 -3.24
N SER A 50 28.52 15.68 -1.98
CA SER A 50 29.83 16.09 -1.51
C SER A 50 30.82 14.91 -1.50
N PRO A 51 32.15 15.17 -1.48
CA PRO A 51 33.15 14.11 -1.37
C PRO A 51 32.94 13.19 -0.15
N ASP A 52 32.52 13.72 1.00
CA ASP A 52 32.24 12.89 2.18
C ASP A 52 30.96 12.06 2.04
N GLU A 53 29.90 12.60 1.43
CA GLU A 53 28.69 11.81 1.11
C GLU A 53 29.02 10.65 0.15
N LEU A 54 29.89 10.86 -0.84
CA LEU A 54 30.36 9.80 -1.75
C LEU A 54 31.13 8.71 -0.99
N ARG A 55 32.12 9.09 -0.18
CA ARG A 55 32.91 8.11 0.61
C ARG A 55 32.03 7.35 1.59
N THR A 56 31.11 8.04 2.28
CA THR A 56 30.18 7.42 3.22
C THR A 56 29.27 6.40 2.51
N HIS A 57 28.70 6.75 1.35
CA HIS A 57 27.85 5.83 0.60
C HIS A 57 28.65 4.62 0.09
N LEU A 58 29.84 4.81 -0.48
CA LEU A 58 30.70 3.70 -0.92
C LEU A 58 31.07 2.78 0.24
N ALA A 59 31.40 3.34 1.40
CA ALA A 59 31.63 2.55 2.60
C ALA A 59 30.40 1.71 3.00
N SER A 60 29.19 2.29 2.95
CA SER A 60 27.95 1.54 3.25
C SER A 60 27.66 0.38 2.29
N LEU A 61 28.20 0.41 1.08
CA LEU A 61 28.04 -0.66 0.10
C LEU A 61 28.99 -1.83 0.35
N ARG A 62 30.16 -1.54 0.92
CA ARG A 62 31.26 -2.51 1.08
C ARG A 62 31.33 -3.10 2.48
N LEU A 63 30.93 -2.33 3.49
CA LEU A 63 31.03 -2.70 4.89
C LEU A 63 29.69 -3.20 5.43
N THR A 64 29.75 -4.25 6.24
CA THR A 64 28.58 -4.76 6.97
C THR A 64 28.40 -4.05 8.31
N GLU A 65 27.22 -4.17 8.92
CA GLU A 65 26.98 -3.64 10.27
C GLU A 65 27.92 -4.24 11.34
N LYS A 66 28.52 -5.41 11.07
CA LYS A 66 29.50 -6.05 11.98
C LYS A 66 30.88 -5.39 11.91
N ASP A 67 31.24 -4.84 10.75
CA ASP A 67 32.54 -4.18 10.53
C ASP A 67 32.61 -2.82 11.23
N ALA A 68 31.45 -2.17 11.41
CA ALA A 68 31.34 -0.88 12.11
C ALA A 68 31.60 -0.93 13.64
N GLY A 69 31.79 -2.11 14.23
CA GLY A 69 32.04 -2.27 15.68
C GLY A 69 30.82 -2.01 16.57
N LYS A 70 30.90 -2.39 17.86
CA LYS A 70 29.83 -2.23 18.85
C LYS A 70 29.53 -0.76 19.17
N GLY A 71 28.78 -0.09 18.30
CA GLY A 71 28.06 1.16 18.61
C GLY A 71 28.90 2.45 18.72
N GLN A 72 30.19 2.44 18.38
CA GLN A 72 30.98 3.67 18.23
C GLN A 72 31.12 4.03 16.74
N PRO A 73 30.83 5.29 16.33
CA PRO A 73 31.02 5.72 14.96
C PRO A 73 32.51 5.66 14.60
N MET A 74 32.83 4.97 13.50
CA MET A 74 34.20 4.97 12.97
C MET A 74 34.61 6.38 12.55
N SER A 75 35.87 6.75 12.79
CA SER A 75 36.40 7.97 12.19
C SER A 75 36.39 7.85 10.67
N ALA A 76 36.21 8.97 9.95
CA ALA A 76 36.15 8.99 8.48
C ALA A 76 37.37 8.29 7.87
N ARG A 77 38.58 8.57 8.38
CA ARG A 77 39.82 7.94 7.91
C ARG A 77 39.84 6.41 8.08
N ARG A 78 39.33 5.92 9.22
CA ARG A 78 39.26 4.47 9.49
C ARG A 78 38.21 3.80 8.59
N ARG A 79 37.03 4.41 8.47
CA ARG A 79 35.95 3.95 7.58
C ARG A 79 36.45 3.83 6.14
N ASP A 80 37.11 4.85 5.64
CA ASP A 80 37.58 4.90 4.25
C ASP A 80 38.67 3.82 4.02
N ALA A 81 39.61 3.65 4.96
CA ALA A 81 40.64 2.61 4.88
C ALA A 81 40.06 1.18 4.93
N GLU A 82 39.10 0.91 5.82
CA GLU A 82 38.42 -0.38 5.90
C GLU A 82 37.57 -0.65 4.65
N SER A 83 36.90 0.38 4.13
CA SER A 83 36.12 0.33 2.89
C SER A 83 36.98 -0.03 1.67
N ASP A 84 38.16 0.59 1.52
CA ASP A 84 39.06 0.29 0.41
C ASP A 84 39.69 -1.10 0.55
N LYS A 85 40.01 -1.52 1.77
CA LYS A 85 40.48 -2.88 2.05
C LYS A 85 39.43 -3.94 1.66
N ALA A 86 38.15 -3.68 1.87
CA ALA A 86 37.07 -4.62 1.55
C ALA A 86 36.94 -4.93 0.05
N ILE A 87 37.39 -4.02 -0.83
CA ILE A 87 37.31 -4.19 -2.29
C ILE A 87 38.68 -4.45 -2.95
N ALA A 88 39.78 -4.37 -2.20
CA ALA A 88 41.14 -4.52 -2.74
C ALA A 88 41.39 -5.88 -3.43
N GLY A 89 40.66 -6.93 -3.04
CA GLY A 89 40.72 -8.27 -3.65
C GLY A 89 39.58 -8.60 -4.62
N ALA A 90 38.74 -7.62 -4.98
CA ALA A 90 37.63 -7.84 -5.90
C ALA A 90 38.14 -8.08 -7.34
N SER A 91 37.46 -8.97 -8.06
CA SER A 91 37.80 -9.31 -9.44
C SER A 91 37.63 -8.11 -10.40
N GLU A 92 38.17 -8.25 -11.62
CA GLU A 92 37.97 -7.26 -12.67
C GLU A 92 36.50 -7.20 -13.15
N SER A 93 35.80 -8.32 -13.09
CA SER A 93 34.37 -8.48 -13.36
C SER A 93 33.45 -7.92 -12.27
N ALA A 94 33.97 -7.63 -11.08
CA ALA A 94 33.17 -7.10 -9.99
C ALA A 94 32.81 -5.63 -10.17
N CYS A 95 31.63 -5.26 -9.67
CA CYS A 95 31.21 -3.85 -9.58
C CYS A 95 32.22 -3.04 -8.77
N LYS A 96 32.79 -1.98 -9.35
CA LYS A 96 33.82 -1.17 -8.67
C LYS A 96 33.32 -0.33 -7.49
N ALA A 97 31.99 -0.22 -7.31
CA ALA A 97 31.41 0.42 -6.13
C ALA A 97 31.31 -0.54 -4.93
N CYS A 98 30.74 -1.74 -5.12
CA CYS A 98 30.45 -2.68 -4.01
C CYS A 98 31.39 -3.90 -3.94
N GLY A 99 32.18 -4.19 -4.97
CA GLY A 99 33.07 -5.35 -5.03
C GLY A 99 32.38 -6.69 -5.30
N VAL A 100 31.08 -6.68 -5.62
CA VAL A 100 30.29 -7.89 -5.87
C VAL A 100 30.13 -8.11 -7.37
N GLU A 101 30.29 -9.35 -7.82
CA GLU A 101 30.14 -9.74 -9.23
C GLU A 101 28.71 -9.93 -9.68
N ARG A 102 27.81 -10.35 -8.78
CA ARG A 102 26.44 -10.67 -9.15
C ARG A 102 25.48 -10.42 -7.98
N LEU A 103 24.46 -9.60 -8.23
CA LEU A 103 23.36 -9.33 -7.32
C LEU A 103 22.05 -9.62 -8.03
N THR A 104 21.11 -10.29 -7.36
CA THR A 104 19.80 -10.64 -7.95
C THR A 104 18.66 -10.10 -7.10
N PHE A 105 17.58 -9.66 -7.75
CA PHE A 105 16.35 -9.24 -7.09
C PHE A 105 15.62 -10.41 -6.44
N GLU A 106 14.91 -10.15 -5.36
CA GLU A 106 13.94 -11.11 -4.84
C GLU A 106 12.72 -11.15 -5.78
N PRO A 107 12.31 -12.31 -6.33
CA PRO A 107 11.20 -12.37 -7.26
C PRO A 107 9.86 -12.08 -6.56
N PRO A 108 8.87 -11.46 -7.24
CA PRO A 108 7.53 -11.29 -6.70
C PRO A 108 6.91 -12.61 -6.23
N PRO A 109 6.22 -12.63 -5.06
CA PRO A 109 5.55 -13.83 -4.61
C PRO A 109 4.49 -14.29 -5.62
N LEU A 110 4.52 -15.59 -5.95
CA LEU A 110 3.57 -16.22 -6.86
C LEU A 110 2.49 -16.97 -6.07
N TYR A 111 1.23 -16.81 -6.47
CA TYR A 111 0.08 -17.43 -5.82
C TYR A 111 -0.75 -18.21 -6.84
N CYS A 112 -1.34 -19.31 -6.38
CA CYS A 112 -2.29 -20.09 -7.17
C CYS A 112 -3.62 -19.34 -7.31
N TYR A 113 -4.13 -19.20 -8.52
CA TYR A 113 -5.41 -18.56 -8.84
C TYR A 113 -6.59 -19.30 -8.20
N SER A 114 -6.56 -20.63 -8.15
CA SER A 114 -7.69 -21.44 -7.64
C SER A 114 -7.70 -21.62 -6.13
N CYS A 115 -6.60 -22.09 -5.53
CA CYS A 115 -6.56 -22.35 -4.08
C CYS A 115 -5.95 -21.22 -3.28
N VAL A 116 -5.52 -20.13 -3.94
CA VAL A 116 -4.90 -18.97 -3.29
C VAL A 116 -3.53 -19.28 -2.62
N GLY A 117 -3.14 -20.54 -2.52
CA GLY A 117 -1.90 -20.98 -1.89
C GLY A 117 -0.65 -20.41 -2.58
N ARG A 118 0.34 -20.02 -1.77
CA ARG A 118 1.64 -19.54 -2.25
C ARG A 118 2.40 -20.65 -2.97
N ILE A 119 2.81 -20.38 -4.20
CA ILE A 119 3.70 -21.24 -4.99
C ILE A 119 5.13 -20.94 -4.56
N LYS A 120 5.74 -21.86 -3.81
CA LYS A 120 7.09 -21.70 -3.26
C LYS A 120 8.14 -21.71 -4.37
N ARG A 121 9.29 -21.11 -4.10
CA ARG A 121 10.46 -21.18 -4.99
C ARG A 121 10.82 -22.64 -5.27
N GLY A 122 11.16 -22.94 -6.52
CA GLY A 122 11.45 -24.28 -7.03
C GLY A 122 10.21 -25.13 -7.35
N GLN A 123 8.99 -24.72 -6.94
CA GLN A 123 7.78 -25.45 -7.30
C GLN A 123 7.37 -25.22 -8.74
N VAL A 124 6.78 -26.26 -9.33
CA VAL A 124 6.16 -26.18 -10.66
C VAL A 124 4.79 -25.53 -10.56
N TYR A 125 4.50 -24.66 -11.51
CA TYR A 125 3.20 -24.05 -11.72
C TYR A 125 2.84 -24.01 -13.20
N PHE A 126 1.60 -23.64 -13.47
CA PHE A 126 1.04 -23.52 -14.81
C PHE A 126 0.51 -22.12 -15.01
N HIS A 127 0.68 -21.51 -16.18
CA HIS A 127 0.17 -20.18 -16.48
C HIS A 127 -0.40 -20.10 -17.89
N ILE A 128 -1.20 -19.08 -18.17
CA ILE A 128 -1.68 -18.79 -19.53
C ILE A 128 -0.53 -18.11 -20.29
N PRO A 129 0.01 -18.69 -21.37
CA PRO A 129 1.09 -18.08 -22.12
C PRO A 129 0.58 -16.91 -22.98
N PRO A 130 1.39 -15.88 -23.27
CA PRO A 130 0.94 -14.67 -23.97
C PRO A 130 0.28 -14.92 -25.33
N HIS A 131 0.71 -15.96 -26.06
CA HIS A 131 0.11 -16.33 -27.34
C HIS A 131 -1.34 -16.85 -27.21
N ALA A 132 -1.69 -17.44 -26.06
CA ALA A 132 -3.04 -17.92 -25.80
C ALA A 132 -4.01 -16.80 -25.35
N SER A 133 -3.48 -15.65 -24.94
CA SER A 133 -4.21 -14.47 -24.47
C SER A 133 -4.17 -13.29 -25.46
N GLY A 134 -3.85 -13.53 -26.74
CA GLY A 134 -3.81 -12.45 -27.75
C GLY A 134 -2.68 -11.44 -27.55
N GLY A 135 -1.58 -11.86 -26.92
CA GLY A 135 -0.39 -11.05 -26.63
C GLY A 135 -0.34 -10.50 -25.20
N GLU A 136 -1.41 -10.62 -24.42
CA GLU A 136 -1.47 -10.08 -23.05
C GLU A 136 -0.68 -10.96 -22.07
N VAL A 137 0.28 -10.38 -21.35
CA VAL A 137 1.03 -11.09 -20.31
C VAL A 137 0.18 -11.18 -19.04
N ARG A 138 -0.44 -12.34 -18.82
CA ARG A 138 -1.23 -12.63 -17.63
C ARG A 138 -0.36 -13.13 -16.48
N LYS A 139 -0.64 -12.68 -15.26
CA LYS A 139 0.06 -13.11 -14.03
C LYS A 139 -0.60 -14.31 -13.34
N ASP A 140 -1.71 -14.82 -13.87
CA ASP A 140 -2.43 -15.95 -13.27
C ASP A 140 -1.60 -17.23 -13.35
N ALA A 141 -1.46 -17.88 -12.20
CA ALA A 141 -0.72 -19.11 -12.06
C ALA A 141 -1.55 -20.16 -11.33
N TRP A 142 -1.41 -21.43 -11.67
CA TRP A 142 -2.02 -22.56 -10.97
C TRP A 142 -0.93 -23.44 -10.39
N CYS A 143 -1.01 -23.77 -9.10
CA CYS A 143 -0.13 -24.76 -8.51
C CYS A 143 -0.41 -26.14 -9.13
N ASN A 144 0.54 -27.06 -9.01
CA ASN A 144 0.41 -28.40 -9.59
C ASN A 144 -0.87 -29.14 -9.13
N GLY A 145 -1.26 -28.99 -7.86
CA GLY A 145 -2.49 -29.59 -7.33
C GLY A 145 -3.76 -29.06 -8.01
N CYS A 146 -3.91 -27.73 -8.07
CA CYS A 146 -5.06 -27.11 -8.71
C CYS A 146 -5.10 -27.34 -10.21
N TYR A 147 -3.95 -27.31 -10.89
CA TYR A 147 -3.89 -27.64 -12.31
C TYR A 147 -4.42 -29.06 -12.59
N THR A 148 -4.05 -30.02 -11.74
CA THR A 148 -4.53 -31.41 -11.87
C THR A 148 -6.05 -31.48 -11.74
N ALA A 149 -6.63 -30.71 -10.82
CA ALA A 149 -8.08 -30.64 -10.59
C ALA A 149 -8.89 -29.94 -11.69
N ILE A 150 -8.26 -29.25 -12.66
CA ILE A 150 -8.98 -28.61 -13.78
C ILE A 150 -9.64 -29.68 -14.65
N ALA A 151 -10.97 -29.60 -14.79
CA ALA A 151 -11.78 -30.42 -15.67
C ALA A 151 -11.92 -29.76 -17.06
N GLY A 152 -10.99 -30.06 -17.97
CA GLY A 152 -11.00 -29.65 -19.38
C GLY A 152 -10.61 -28.19 -19.65
N SER A 153 -11.18 -27.23 -18.93
CA SER A 153 -10.93 -25.80 -19.15
C SER A 153 -11.03 -24.99 -17.86
N ILE A 154 -10.38 -23.83 -17.85
CA ILE A 154 -10.56 -22.78 -16.85
C ILE A 154 -11.30 -21.61 -17.45
N GLU A 155 -12.00 -20.87 -16.60
CA GLU A 155 -12.61 -19.59 -16.97
C GLU A 155 -11.90 -18.49 -16.18
N VAL A 156 -11.37 -17.51 -16.90
CA VAL A 156 -10.68 -16.36 -16.34
C VAL A 156 -11.21 -15.12 -17.05
N GLU A 157 -11.76 -14.17 -16.30
CA GLU A 157 -12.34 -12.92 -16.85
C GLU A 157 -13.43 -13.13 -17.91
N GLY A 158 -14.22 -14.20 -17.78
CA GLY A 158 -15.26 -14.57 -18.74
C GLY A 158 -14.72 -15.19 -20.04
N GLN A 159 -13.41 -15.40 -20.14
CA GLN A 159 -12.77 -16.09 -21.24
C GLN A 159 -12.38 -17.52 -20.83
N LYS A 160 -12.73 -18.47 -21.69
CA LYS A 160 -12.51 -19.89 -21.46
C LYS A 160 -11.20 -20.34 -22.10
N TYR A 161 -10.29 -20.89 -21.30
CA TYR A 161 -9.01 -21.43 -21.75
C TYR A 161 -8.99 -22.94 -21.54
N ALA A 162 -8.66 -23.69 -22.60
CA ALA A 162 -8.47 -25.13 -22.48
C ALA A 162 -7.25 -25.44 -21.60
N LYS A 163 -7.35 -26.47 -20.76
CA LYS A 163 -6.25 -26.91 -19.87
C LYS A 163 -4.95 -27.17 -20.64
N ALA A 164 -5.05 -27.71 -21.84
CA ALA A 164 -3.91 -28.01 -22.71
C ALA A 164 -3.13 -26.76 -23.18
N LEU A 165 -3.72 -25.56 -23.10
CA LEU A 165 -3.05 -24.30 -23.45
C LEU A 165 -2.20 -23.72 -22.31
N LEU A 166 -2.32 -24.27 -21.09
CA LEU A 166 -1.55 -23.79 -19.95
C LEU A 166 -0.09 -24.28 -20.04
N ALA A 167 0.85 -23.35 -19.97
CA ALA A 167 2.27 -23.65 -20.03
C ALA A 167 2.81 -24.00 -18.64
N LYS A 168 3.58 -25.08 -18.56
CA LYS A 168 4.28 -25.52 -17.34
C LYS A 168 5.56 -24.70 -17.16
N LYS A 169 5.74 -24.11 -15.98
CA LYS A 169 6.95 -23.37 -15.60
C LYS A 169 7.38 -23.72 -14.18
N LYS A 170 8.66 -23.52 -13.86
CA LYS A 170 9.21 -23.67 -12.51
C LYS A 170 9.45 -22.29 -11.92
N ASN A 171 9.14 -22.14 -10.63
CA ASN A 171 9.33 -20.88 -9.92
C ASN A 171 10.79 -20.71 -9.46
N ASP A 172 11.72 -20.58 -10.40
CA ASP A 172 13.15 -20.45 -10.15
C ASP A 172 13.83 -19.33 -10.96
N ASP A 173 13.03 -18.37 -11.45
CA ASP A 173 13.55 -17.17 -12.12
C ASP A 173 14.36 -16.31 -11.12
N ASP A 174 15.62 -16.04 -11.45
CA ASP A 174 16.50 -15.11 -10.75
C ASP A 174 16.84 -13.94 -11.68
N LEU A 175 16.30 -12.76 -11.39
CA LEU A 175 16.58 -11.54 -12.16
C LEU A 175 17.80 -10.83 -11.59
N GLU A 176 18.82 -10.62 -12.42
CA GLU A 176 20.04 -9.89 -12.03
C GLU A 176 19.81 -8.37 -11.97
N GLU A 177 20.48 -7.70 -11.05
CA GLU A 177 20.51 -6.23 -10.99
C GLU A 177 21.15 -5.65 -12.26
N PRO A 178 20.59 -4.57 -12.83
CA PRO A 178 21.11 -4.00 -14.06
C PRO A 178 22.43 -3.26 -13.82
N TRP A 179 23.22 -3.15 -14.88
CA TRP A 179 24.57 -2.58 -14.90
C TRP A 179 24.65 -1.28 -15.72
N VAL A 180 25.63 -0.44 -15.39
CA VAL A 180 25.99 0.78 -16.12
C VAL A 180 27.50 0.94 -16.18
N GLN A 181 28.02 1.30 -17.36
CA GLN A 181 29.44 1.57 -17.58
C GLN A 181 29.74 3.07 -17.44
N CYS A 182 30.80 3.41 -16.70
CA CYS A 182 31.29 4.78 -16.61
C CYS A 182 31.92 5.24 -17.93
N ASP A 183 31.53 6.40 -18.46
CA ASP A 183 32.07 6.90 -19.74
C ASP A 183 33.49 7.49 -19.62
N TYR A 184 33.99 7.65 -18.40
CA TYR A 184 35.31 8.24 -18.14
C TYR A 184 36.39 7.19 -17.88
N CYS A 185 36.09 6.18 -17.05
CA CYS A 185 37.05 5.12 -16.69
C CYS A 185 36.69 3.75 -17.27
N ASN A 186 35.61 3.64 -18.04
CA ASN A 186 35.10 2.40 -18.65
C ASN A 186 34.80 1.26 -17.67
N SER A 187 34.76 1.54 -16.36
CA SER A 187 34.47 0.54 -15.33
C SER A 187 32.98 0.30 -15.17
N TRP A 188 32.61 -0.95 -14.89
CA TRP A 188 31.23 -1.39 -14.71
C TRP A 188 30.76 -1.29 -13.25
N HIS A 189 29.50 -0.90 -13.10
CA HIS A 189 28.84 -0.71 -11.81
C HIS A 189 27.40 -1.21 -11.87
N HIS A 190 26.89 -1.79 -10.77
CA HIS A 190 25.45 -2.00 -10.61
C HIS A 190 24.73 -0.64 -10.54
N GLN A 191 23.64 -0.47 -11.29
CA GLN A 191 22.88 0.79 -11.34
C GLN A 191 22.39 1.23 -9.95
N ILE A 192 21.94 0.28 -9.13
CA ILE A 192 21.47 0.54 -7.76
C ILE A 192 22.61 1.04 -6.87
N CYS A 193 23.80 0.44 -6.98
CA CYS A 193 24.97 0.86 -6.20
C CYS A 193 25.35 2.32 -6.48
N VAL A 194 25.21 2.77 -7.72
CA VAL A 194 25.57 4.13 -8.14
C VAL A 194 24.38 5.08 -8.30
N LEU A 195 23.22 4.72 -7.75
CA LEU A 195 21.99 5.52 -7.76
C LEU A 195 21.66 6.08 -9.14
N PHE A 196 21.81 5.23 -10.15
CA PHE A 196 21.55 5.57 -11.55
C PHE A 196 20.06 5.50 -11.86
N ASN A 197 19.55 6.51 -12.56
CA ASN A 197 18.20 6.56 -13.07
C ASN A 197 18.22 6.27 -14.58
N GLY A 198 18.01 5.00 -14.95
CA GLY A 198 18.02 4.56 -16.35
C GLY A 198 17.03 5.27 -17.27
N ARG A 199 15.96 5.86 -16.72
CA ARG A 199 14.96 6.61 -17.49
C ARG A 199 15.48 7.93 -18.06
N ARG A 200 16.61 8.40 -17.55
CA ARG A 200 17.30 9.61 -18.02
C ARG A 200 18.24 9.35 -19.19
N ASN A 201 18.51 8.08 -19.48
CA ASN A 201 19.39 7.68 -20.58
C ASN A 201 18.59 7.30 -21.84
N GLU A 202 17.52 8.04 -22.16
CA GLU A 202 16.73 7.75 -23.35
C GLU A 202 17.57 8.01 -24.61
N GLY A 203 17.80 6.97 -25.42
CA GLY A 203 18.65 7.02 -26.61
C GLY A 203 20.14 6.71 -26.36
N GLY A 204 20.59 6.49 -25.12
CA GLY A 204 22.00 6.24 -24.81
C GLY A 204 22.90 7.47 -24.89
N GLU A 205 22.33 8.69 -24.87
CA GLU A 205 23.03 9.94 -25.18
C GLU A 205 23.48 10.74 -23.94
N ALA A 206 23.08 10.33 -22.73
CA ALA A 206 23.46 11.02 -21.49
C ALA A 206 24.60 10.27 -20.80
N PRO A 207 25.79 10.89 -20.61
CA PRO A 207 26.90 10.19 -20.02
C PRO A 207 26.68 9.93 -18.52
N PHE A 208 27.32 8.86 -18.04
CA PHE A 208 27.37 8.45 -16.65
C PHE A 208 28.81 8.60 -16.13
N THR A 209 28.96 9.37 -15.05
CA THR A 209 30.23 9.49 -14.32
C THR A 209 30.15 8.68 -13.02
N CYS A 210 31.07 7.74 -12.81
CA CYS A 210 31.10 6.95 -11.58
C CYS A 210 31.63 7.75 -10.37
N PRO A 211 31.39 7.28 -9.13
CA PRO A 211 31.83 7.96 -7.90
C PRO A 211 33.31 8.31 -7.85
N SER A 212 34.17 7.37 -8.25
CA SER A 212 35.63 7.57 -8.23
C SER A 212 36.06 8.67 -9.19
N CYS A 213 35.47 8.71 -10.39
CA CYS A 213 35.71 9.79 -11.36
C CYS A 213 35.16 11.13 -10.86
N ILE A 214 33.97 11.15 -10.25
CA ILE A 214 33.41 12.37 -9.64
C ILE A 214 34.37 12.91 -8.57
N MET A 215 34.83 12.06 -7.64
CA MET A 215 35.76 12.46 -6.58
C MET A 215 37.07 13.02 -7.17
N SER A 216 37.69 12.29 -8.10
CA SER A 216 38.93 12.72 -8.76
C SER A 216 38.77 14.07 -9.47
N GLN A 217 37.64 14.28 -10.16
CA GLN A 217 37.35 15.53 -10.85
C GLN A 217 37.12 16.71 -9.87
N LEU A 218 36.44 16.47 -8.75
CA LEU A 218 36.24 17.47 -7.69
C LEU A 218 37.57 17.85 -7.01
N GLU A 219 38.42 16.87 -6.71
CA GLU A 219 39.75 17.08 -6.11
C GLU A 219 40.66 17.86 -7.07
N ALA A 220 40.62 17.52 -8.36
CA ALA A 220 41.33 18.23 -9.43
C ALA A 220 40.69 19.59 -9.80
N LYS A 221 39.57 19.98 -9.16
CA LYS A 221 38.79 21.19 -9.47
C LYS A 221 38.36 21.32 -10.94
N THR A 222 38.24 20.19 -11.63
CA THR A 222 37.75 20.12 -13.02
C THR A 222 36.23 19.95 -13.11
N ARG A 223 35.59 19.67 -11.96
CA ARG A 223 34.14 19.62 -11.78
C ARG A 223 33.75 20.49 -10.60
N THR A 224 32.60 21.14 -10.69
CA THR A 224 31.94 21.79 -9.55
C THR A 224 30.77 20.93 -9.08
N PRO A 225 30.51 20.82 -7.77
CA PRO A 225 29.31 20.14 -7.27
C PRO A 225 28.05 20.76 -7.90
N THR A 226 27.11 19.91 -8.28
CA THR A 226 25.84 20.37 -8.87
C THR A 226 25.02 21.08 -7.78
N ALA A 227 25.01 22.42 -7.79
CA ALA A 227 24.39 23.23 -6.74
C ALA A 227 22.85 23.07 -6.71
N THR A 228 22.23 22.89 -7.87
CA THR A 228 20.79 22.66 -8.02
C THR A 228 20.52 21.24 -8.50
N ARG A 229 19.82 20.43 -7.68
CA ARG A 229 19.44 19.07 -8.09
C ARG A 229 18.51 19.13 -9.32
N PRO A 230 18.75 18.32 -10.36
CA PRO A 230 17.86 18.26 -11.51
C PRO A 230 16.48 17.74 -11.11
N SER A 231 15.44 18.03 -11.91
CA SER A 231 14.06 17.63 -11.64
C SER A 231 13.87 16.12 -11.44
N SER A 232 14.78 15.32 -11.98
CA SER A 232 14.81 13.86 -11.84
C SER A 232 15.38 13.35 -10.51
N GLN A 233 15.89 14.25 -9.68
CA GLN A 233 16.66 13.95 -8.46
C GLN A 233 16.23 14.83 -7.28
N LEU A 234 15.06 15.47 -7.38
CA LEU A 234 14.55 16.35 -6.33
C LEU A 234 14.37 15.58 -5.02
N PRO A 235 14.79 16.16 -3.89
CA PRO A 235 14.66 15.53 -2.58
C PRO A 235 13.21 15.54 -2.10
N ALA A 236 12.93 14.72 -1.08
CA ALA A 236 11.60 14.67 -0.46
C ALA A 236 11.16 16.03 0.11
N SER A 237 12.11 16.87 0.54
CA SER A 237 11.84 18.19 1.09
C SER A 237 11.21 19.16 0.08
N VAL A 238 11.38 18.94 -1.23
CA VAL A 238 10.80 19.77 -2.29
C VAL A 238 9.36 19.41 -2.61
N LEU A 239 8.88 18.22 -2.21
CA LEU A 239 7.48 17.85 -2.38
C LEU A 239 6.56 18.87 -1.67
N PRO A 240 5.34 19.12 -2.19
CA PRO A 240 4.40 20.07 -1.59
C PRO A 240 4.16 19.80 -0.11
N GLN A 241 4.31 20.82 0.72
CA GLN A 241 4.05 20.72 2.15
C GLN A 241 2.59 21.09 2.44
N THR A 242 1.85 20.16 3.02
CA THR A 242 0.48 20.37 3.54
C THR A 242 0.51 20.85 5.00
N ARG A 243 -0.58 21.45 5.48
CA ARG A 243 -0.73 21.82 6.90
C ARG A 243 -0.52 20.64 7.84
N LEU A 244 -1.10 19.49 7.51
CA LEU A 244 -0.90 18.24 8.25
C LEU A 244 0.58 17.86 8.27
N SER A 245 1.25 17.85 7.12
CA SER A 245 2.66 17.46 7.06
C SER A 245 3.56 18.44 7.84
N PHE A 246 3.28 19.74 7.78
CA PHE A 246 3.97 20.76 8.57
C PHE A 246 3.76 20.54 10.07
N PHE A 247 2.51 20.35 10.50
CA PHE A 247 2.15 20.10 11.90
C PHE A 247 2.91 18.90 12.48
N LEU A 248 2.96 17.78 11.74
CA LEU A 248 3.65 16.57 12.16
C LEU A 248 5.17 16.76 12.23
N GLN A 249 5.78 17.41 11.23
CA GLN A 249 7.23 17.67 11.24
C GLN A 249 7.61 18.60 12.40
N GLU A 250 6.82 19.64 12.66
CA GLU A 250 7.11 20.59 13.71
C GLU A 250 6.98 19.95 15.11
N ARG A 251 5.99 19.07 15.29
CA ARG A 251 5.91 18.22 16.49
C ARG A 251 7.15 17.35 16.63
N LEU A 252 7.55 16.62 15.58
CA LEU A 252 8.73 15.76 15.61
C LEU A 252 10.00 16.52 15.96
N ARG A 253 10.21 17.68 15.33
CA ARG A 253 11.37 18.53 15.60
C ARG A 253 11.46 18.91 17.08
N LYS A 254 10.33 19.31 17.68
CA LYS A 254 10.26 19.67 19.10
C LYS A 254 10.54 18.47 20.01
N VAL A 255 9.83 17.36 19.84
CA VAL A 255 9.93 16.21 20.75
C VAL A 255 11.29 15.51 20.65
N LEU A 256 11.87 15.39 19.45
CA LEU A 256 13.20 14.81 19.27
C LEU A 256 14.32 15.72 19.80
N SER A 257 14.14 17.05 19.72
CA SER A 257 15.08 17.99 20.35
C SER A 257 15.04 17.88 21.88
N SER A 258 13.85 17.86 22.48
CA SER A 258 13.71 17.66 23.93
C SER A 258 14.28 16.32 24.38
N GLU A 259 14.03 15.26 23.62
CA GLU A 259 14.56 13.91 23.87
C GLU A 259 16.11 13.90 23.83
N ARG A 260 16.70 14.53 22.81
CA ARG A 260 18.16 14.65 22.68
C ARG A 260 18.76 15.42 23.87
N ASN A 261 18.11 16.51 24.27
CA ASN A 261 18.54 17.31 25.43
C ASN A 261 18.51 16.50 26.72
N GLU A 262 17.48 15.68 26.92
CA GLU A 262 17.36 14.86 28.12
C GLU A 262 18.40 13.73 28.13
N ARG A 263 18.68 13.10 26.99
CA ARG A 263 19.81 12.16 26.86
C ARG A 263 21.15 12.82 27.18
N ALA A 264 21.37 14.06 26.72
CA ALA A 264 22.61 14.80 26.97
C ALA A 264 22.81 15.05 28.48
N LYS A 265 21.76 15.54 29.17
CA LYS A 265 21.77 15.76 30.62
C LYS A 265 22.08 14.48 31.39
N LEU A 266 21.41 13.37 31.06
CA LEU A 266 21.61 12.09 31.75
C LEU A 266 23.02 11.52 31.54
N GLN A 267 23.68 11.85 30.43
CA GLN A 267 25.05 11.41 30.15
C GLN A 267 26.12 12.42 30.57
N GLY A 268 25.74 13.58 31.12
CA GLY A 268 26.68 14.66 31.46
C GLY A 268 27.47 15.17 30.25
N LYS A 269 26.88 15.13 29.06
CA LYS A 269 27.52 15.52 27.79
C LYS A 269 26.81 16.72 27.17
N SER A 270 27.50 17.38 26.23
CA SER A 270 26.87 18.43 25.42
C SER A 270 25.81 17.83 24.49
N VAL A 271 24.84 18.66 24.07
CA VAL A 271 23.77 18.21 23.17
C VAL A 271 24.34 17.84 21.81
N GLU A 272 25.37 18.54 21.36
CA GLU A 272 26.07 18.37 20.09
C GLU A 272 26.72 16.98 19.98
N GLU A 273 27.24 16.45 21.09
CA GLU A 273 27.82 15.10 21.16
C GLU A 273 26.76 13.98 21.12
N MET A 274 25.48 14.31 21.29
CA MET A 274 24.40 13.32 21.25
C MET A 274 23.97 12.98 19.83
N PRO A 275 23.92 11.68 19.46
CA PRO A 275 23.38 11.27 18.16
C PRO A 275 21.94 11.75 17.99
N ALA A 276 21.67 12.44 16.88
CA ALA A 276 20.36 12.98 16.53
C ALA A 276 19.81 12.34 15.26
N ALA A 277 18.48 12.18 15.23
CA ALA A 277 17.79 11.82 14.00
C ALA A 277 17.62 13.09 13.14
N GLU A 278 18.49 13.23 12.14
CA GLU A 278 18.53 14.41 11.26
C GLU A 278 17.90 14.11 9.90
N GLY A 279 17.57 15.17 9.15
CA GLY A 279 17.06 15.07 7.78
C GLY A 279 15.69 14.42 7.65
N LEU A 280 14.85 14.48 8.69
CA LEU A 280 13.50 13.93 8.67
C LEU A 280 12.54 14.84 7.89
N THR A 281 11.80 14.26 6.96
CA THR A 281 10.79 14.96 6.15
C THR A 281 9.50 14.13 6.14
N ILE A 282 8.35 14.74 6.45
CA ILE A 282 7.03 14.10 6.31
C ILE A 282 6.28 14.80 5.20
N ARG A 283 5.65 14.04 4.30
CA ARG A 283 4.79 14.58 3.24
C ARG A 283 3.51 13.78 3.12
N VAL A 284 2.42 14.50 2.91
CA VAL A 284 1.21 13.91 2.33
C VAL A 284 1.49 13.82 0.83
N VAL A 285 1.36 12.62 0.25
CA VAL A 285 1.65 12.36 -1.17
C VAL A 285 0.41 11.99 -1.98
N SER A 286 -0.71 11.79 -1.29
CA SER A 286 -2.04 11.58 -1.85
C SER A 286 -3.07 12.06 -0.84
N SER A 287 -4.07 12.80 -1.29
CA SER A 287 -5.25 13.21 -0.54
C SER A 287 -6.43 13.30 -1.50
N VAL A 288 -7.28 12.29 -1.52
CA VAL A 288 -8.35 12.14 -2.52
C VAL A 288 -9.67 11.76 -1.88
N GLU A 289 -10.75 12.36 -2.37
CA GLU A 289 -12.12 11.94 -2.02
C GLU A 289 -12.44 10.59 -2.67
N LYS A 290 -12.97 9.68 -1.85
CA LYS A 290 -13.41 8.35 -2.21
C LYS A 290 -14.81 8.09 -1.65
N LYS A 291 -15.41 7.01 -2.17
CA LYS A 291 -16.69 6.50 -1.70
C LYS A 291 -16.53 5.02 -1.43
N LEU A 292 -16.90 4.60 -0.24
CA LEU A 292 -17.04 3.20 0.12
C LEU A 292 -18.48 2.78 -0.19
N GLU A 293 -18.65 1.84 -1.11
CA GLU A 293 -19.95 1.24 -1.38
C GLU A 293 -20.29 0.18 -0.32
N THR A 294 -21.53 0.19 0.17
CA THR A 294 -22.02 -0.86 1.06
C THR A 294 -22.17 -2.15 0.25
N LYS A 295 -21.55 -3.23 0.74
CA LYS A 295 -21.58 -4.53 0.04
C LYS A 295 -22.99 -5.07 -0.14
N ALA A 296 -23.19 -5.79 -1.24
CA ALA A 296 -24.51 -6.11 -1.77
C ALA A 296 -25.38 -6.94 -0.83
N SER A 297 -24.81 -7.93 -0.13
CA SER A 297 -25.58 -8.76 0.81
C SER A 297 -25.97 -7.97 2.05
N PHE A 298 -25.08 -7.13 2.56
CA PHE A 298 -25.37 -6.23 3.68
C PHE A 298 -26.45 -5.19 3.32
N LEU A 299 -26.28 -4.50 2.19
CA LEU A 299 -27.24 -3.49 1.74
C LEU A 299 -28.63 -4.09 1.51
N ARG A 300 -28.71 -5.30 0.94
CA ARG A 300 -29.99 -6.02 0.76
C ARG A 300 -30.62 -6.40 2.09
N ALA A 301 -29.82 -6.86 3.05
CA ALA A 301 -30.30 -7.29 4.37
C ALA A 301 -30.89 -6.15 5.21
N PHE A 302 -30.35 -4.94 5.08
CA PHE A 302 -30.73 -3.79 5.92
C PHE A 302 -31.38 -2.64 5.15
N LYS A 303 -31.85 -2.90 3.92
CA LYS A 303 -32.46 -1.88 3.04
C LYS A 303 -33.62 -1.15 3.71
N ASP A 304 -34.47 -1.88 4.42
CA ASP A 304 -35.69 -1.33 5.05
C ASP A 304 -35.40 -0.48 6.29
N GLN A 305 -34.16 -0.51 6.80
CA GLN A 305 -33.69 0.36 7.88
C GLN A 305 -33.09 1.68 7.36
N ASN A 306 -33.22 1.97 6.06
CA ASN A 306 -32.59 3.12 5.39
C ASN A 306 -31.07 3.17 5.60
N TYR A 307 -30.41 2.01 5.64
CA TYR A 307 -28.94 1.97 5.75
C TYR A 307 -28.28 2.61 4.52
N PRO A 308 -27.22 3.42 4.69
CA PRO A 308 -26.57 4.11 3.57
C PRO A 308 -26.04 3.14 2.51
N ALA A 309 -26.21 3.49 1.23
CA ALA A 309 -25.63 2.74 0.12
C ALA A 309 -24.14 3.04 -0.09
N GLU A 310 -23.69 4.22 0.35
CA GLU A 310 -22.29 4.65 0.24
C GLU A 310 -21.89 5.55 1.41
N PHE A 311 -20.60 5.53 1.73
CA PHE A 311 -19.96 6.39 2.73
C PHE A 311 -18.83 7.19 2.06
N PRO A 312 -18.98 8.52 1.88
CA PRO A 312 -17.89 9.36 1.39
C PRO A 312 -16.80 9.49 2.46
N TYR A 313 -15.55 9.47 2.03
CA TYR A 313 -14.39 9.67 2.89
C TYR A 313 -13.20 10.22 2.11
N ARG A 314 -12.29 10.89 2.81
CA ARG A 314 -11.02 11.33 2.28
C ARG A 314 -9.93 10.30 2.58
N SER A 315 -9.33 9.76 1.53
CA SER A 315 -8.15 8.89 1.66
C SER A 315 -6.89 9.74 1.64
N LYS A 316 -5.99 9.55 2.63
CA LYS A 316 -4.69 10.21 2.66
C LYS A 316 -3.54 9.22 2.80
N VAL A 317 -2.41 9.56 2.19
CA VAL A 317 -1.15 8.81 2.31
C VAL A 317 -0.06 9.73 2.83
N LEU A 318 0.52 9.36 3.97
CA LEU A 318 1.66 10.05 4.57
C LEU A 318 2.92 9.20 4.42
N LEU A 319 4.02 9.82 4.01
CA LEU A 319 5.34 9.20 3.96
C LEU A 319 6.31 9.95 4.86
N LEU A 320 7.11 9.20 5.63
CA LEU A 320 8.29 9.70 6.34
C LEU A 320 9.54 9.36 5.53
N PHE A 321 10.35 10.37 5.26
CA PHE A 321 11.67 10.25 4.67
C PHE A 321 12.74 10.65 5.67
N GLN A 322 13.92 10.05 5.55
CA GLN A 322 15.12 10.50 6.23
C GLN A 322 16.27 10.62 5.24
N LYS A 323 17.00 11.74 5.27
CA LYS A 323 18.27 11.87 4.53
C LYS A 323 19.34 11.02 5.22
N ILE A 324 19.66 9.87 4.63
CA ILE A 324 20.69 8.93 5.07
C ILE A 324 21.80 8.89 4.03
N GLU A 325 23.02 9.28 4.42
CA GLU A 325 24.22 9.22 3.56
C GLU A 325 24.00 9.95 2.22
N GLY A 326 23.49 11.19 2.28
CA GLY A 326 23.23 12.02 1.11
C GLY A 326 21.86 11.82 0.43
N VAL A 327 21.13 10.74 0.77
CA VAL A 327 19.95 10.27 0.04
C VAL A 327 18.72 10.21 0.91
N ASP A 328 17.57 10.68 0.41
CA ASP A 328 16.30 10.43 1.08
C ASP A 328 15.94 8.95 1.02
N VAL A 329 15.59 8.37 2.16
CA VAL A 329 15.08 7.00 2.28
C VAL A 329 13.68 7.06 2.87
N CYS A 330 12.69 6.50 2.17
CA CYS A 330 11.33 6.35 2.67
C CYS A 330 11.31 5.27 3.75
N LEU A 331 10.99 5.67 4.99
CA LEU A 331 11.09 4.82 6.19
C LEU A 331 9.75 4.30 6.70
N LEU A 332 8.67 5.08 6.50
CA LEU A 332 7.33 4.79 7.03
C LEU A 332 6.29 5.28 6.03
N GLY A 333 5.29 4.45 5.75
CA GLY A 333 4.09 4.83 5.02
C GLY A 333 2.83 4.61 5.86
N ILE A 334 1.87 5.54 5.78
CA ILE A 334 0.61 5.48 6.53
C ILE A 334 -0.54 5.82 5.59
N TYR A 335 -1.54 4.94 5.52
CA TYR A 335 -2.82 5.15 4.82
C TYR A 335 -3.92 5.34 5.85
N VAL A 336 -4.73 6.38 5.67
CA VAL A 336 -5.87 6.71 6.53
C VAL A 336 -7.12 7.00 5.69
N GLN A 337 -8.27 6.67 6.27
CA GLN A 337 -9.59 7.05 5.76
C GLN A 337 -10.23 8.02 6.76
N GLU A 338 -10.52 9.24 6.33
CA GLU A 338 -11.15 10.29 7.13
C GLU A 338 -12.61 10.45 6.69
N TYR A 339 -13.56 10.03 7.53
CA TYR A 339 -14.99 10.17 7.30
C TYR A 339 -15.48 11.45 7.95
N GLY A 340 -15.79 12.44 7.12
CA GLY A 340 -16.18 13.78 7.49
C GLY A 340 -17.49 13.89 8.29
N SER A 341 -17.94 15.12 8.56
CA SER A 341 -19.21 15.33 9.26
C SER A 341 -20.42 15.18 8.33
N ASP A 342 -20.23 15.41 7.03
CA ASP A 342 -21.22 15.16 5.98
C ASP A 342 -21.38 13.66 5.62
N CYS A 343 -20.48 12.79 6.10
CA CYS A 343 -20.63 11.35 5.93
C CYS A 343 -21.84 10.85 6.76
N PRO A 344 -22.68 9.92 6.27
CA PRO A 344 -23.78 9.40 7.07
C PRO A 344 -23.29 8.52 8.23
N ALA A 345 -24.12 8.41 9.26
CA ALA A 345 -23.93 7.41 10.31
C ALA A 345 -23.92 5.99 9.70
N PRO A 346 -23.11 5.05 10.23
CA PRO A 346 -22.34 5.13 11.47
C PRO A 346 -20.91 5.67 11.32
N ASN A 347 -20.51 6.23 10.18
CA ASN A 347 -19.09 6.59 9.94
C ASN A 347 -18.74 8.06 10.21
N ASN A 348 -19.74 8.92 10.36
CA ASN A 348 -19.55 10.36 10.52
C ASN A 348 -18.54 10.75 11.63
N ARG A 349 -17.61 11.65 11.29
CA ARG A 349 -16.53 12.14 12.18
C ARG A 349 -15.57 11.05 12.69
N ARG A 350 -15.40 9.96 11.96
CA ARG A 350 -14.50 8.85 12.33
C ARG A 350 -13.30 8.78 11.39
N VAL A 351 -12.16 8.33 11.94
CA VAL A 351 -10.96 8.03 11.16
C VAL A 351 -10.64 6.55 11.28
N TYR A 352 -10.21 5.92 10.19
CA TYR A 352 -9.69 4.56 10.18
C TYR A 352 -8.24 4.55 9.73
N LEU A 353 -7.33 4.02 10.56
CA LEU A 353 -5.94 3.77 10.18
C LEU A 353 -5.90 2.48 9.37
N SER A 354 -5.90 2.61 8.05
CA SER A 354 -6.04 1.46 7.14
C SER A 354 -4.80 0.60 7.10
N TYR A 355 -3.64 1.23 6.86
CA TYR A 355 -2.36 0.53 6.74
C TYR A 355 -1.23 1.39 7.28
N LEU A 356 -0.28 0.73 7.94
CA LEU A 356 0.98 1.33 8.36
C LEU A 356 2.08 0.32 8.09
N ASP A 357 3.19 0.79 7.51
CA ASP A 357 4.32 -0.06 7.18
C ASP A 357 5.65 0.69 7.26
N SER A 358 6.73 0.00 7.63
CA SER A 358 8.02 0.65 7.84
C SER A 358 9.22 -0.24 7.55
N VAL A 359 10.36 0.38 7.22
CA VAL A 359 11.65 -0.30 7.03
C VAL A 359 12.64 0.08 8.14
N LYS A 360 13.56 -0.84 8.46
CA LYS A 360 14.41 -0.75 9.66
C LYS A 360 15.44 0.40 9.66
N TYR A 361 15.66 1.06 8.52
CA TYR A 361 16.85 1.87 8.23
C TYR A 361 16.97 3.21 8.96
N PHE A 362 15.99 3.59 9.79
CA PHE A 362 16.04 4.82 10.58
C PHE A 362 17.39 4.97 11.31
N ARG A 363 17.98 6.16 11.18
CA ARG A 363 19.22 6.53 11.85
C ARG A 363 18.98 7.66 12.87
N PRO A 364 19.71 7.69 13.98
CA PRO A 364 20.69 6.71 14.42
C PRO A 364 20.01 5.39 14.87
N SER A 365 20.66 4.26 14.58
CA SER A 365 20.19 2.94 15.01
C SER A 365 20.67 2.61 16.41
N GLY A 366 19.94 1.75 17.14
CA GLY A 366 20.37 1.25 18.47
C GLY A 366 20.22 2.23 19.63
N ILE A 367 19.78 3.46 19.38
CA ILE A 367 19.55 4.47 20.44
C ILE A 367 18.25 4.19 21.18
N GLN A 368 18.31 4.21 22.52
CA GLN A 368 17.14 4.21 23.40
C GLN A 368 16.77 5.63 23.80
N VAL A 369 15.49 5.89 23.96
CA VAL A 369 14.95 7.17 24.43
C VAL A 369 15.30 7.40 25.90
N ALA A 370 15.53 8.66 26.27
CA ALA A 370 15.73 9.05 27.68
C ALA A 370 14.57 8.58 28.58
N PRO A 371 14.85 7.98 29.76
CA PRO A 371 13.85 7.73 30.78
C PRO A 371 12.99 8.96 31.08
N GLY A 372 11.69 8.79 31.27
CA GLY A 372 10.76 9.88 31.59
C GLY A 372 10.15 10.61 30.38
N MET A 373 10.73 10.49 29.19
CA MET A 373 10.18 11.08 27.95
C MET A 373 9.05 10.25 27.31
N GLY A 374 8.73 9.11 27.91
CA GLY A 374 7.74 8.14 27.45
C GLY A 374 8.04 6.74 27.96
N GLU A 375 7.34 5.74 27.43
CA GLU A 375 7.68 4.34 27.71
C GLU A 375 9.04 3.95 27.07
N PRO A 376 9.83 3.08 27.73
CA PRO A 376 11.11 2.64 27.20
C PRO A 376 11.00 2.04 25.80
N CYS A 377 11.65 2.69 24.82
CA CYS A 377 11.67 2.24 23.44
C CYS A 377 12.88 2.80 22.67
N ALA A 378 13.13 2.22 21.50
CA ALA A 378 14.14 2.73 20.57
C ALA A 378 13.70 4.08 19.97
N LEU A 379 14.66 4.95 19.65
CA LEU A 379 14.39 6.27 19.06
C LEU A 379 13.56 6.22 17.77
N ARG A 380 13.76 5.18 16.94
CA ARG A 380 12.93 4.90 15.76
C ARG A 380 11.45 4.73 16.14
N THR A 381 11.19 3.88 17.12
CA THR A 381 9.83 3.62 17.62
C THR A 381 9.21 4.90 18.18
N TYR A 382 9.97 5.67 18.95
CA TYR A 382 9.52 6.94 19.48
C TYR A 382 9.15 7.94 18.38
N CYS A 383 9.98 8.07 17.34
CA CYS A 383 9.65 8.90 16.18
C CYS A 383 8.32 8.47 15.56
N TYR A 384 8.10 7.17 15.34
CA TYR A 384 6.86 6.66 14.73
C TYR A 384 5.65 6.89 15.65
N HIS A 385 5.79 6.68 16.96
CA HIS A 385 4.75 7.02 17.93
C HIS A 385 4.40 8.50 17.88
N GLN A 386 5.40 9.39 17.84
CA GLN A 386 5.18 10.83 17.84
C GLN A 386 4.48 11.34 16.56
N ILE A 387 4.67 10.66 15.42
CA ILE A 387 3.89 10.91 14.20
C ILE A 387 2.42 10.53 14.41
N LEU A 388 2.14 9.34 14.96
CA LEU A 388 0.77 8.89 15.18
C LEU A 388 0.05 9.73 16.25
N ILE A 389 0.74 10.07 17.36
CA ILE A 389 0.20 10.95 18.39
C ILE A 389 -0.09 12.34 17.80
N GLY A 390 0.82 12.88 16.99
CA GLY A 390 0.61 14.13 16.27
C GLY A 390 -0.58 14.06 15.32
N TYR A 391 -0.76 12.95 14.62
CA TYR A 391 -1.90 12.75 13.72
C TYR A 391 -3.22 12.71 14.51
N LEU A 392 -3.28 11.97 15.62
CA LEU A 392 -4.45 11.94 16.53
C LEU A 392 -4.79 13.33 17.08
N GLN A 393 -3.78 14.10 17.47
CA GLN A 393 -3.94 15.48 17.90
C GLN A 393 -4.51 16.36 16.77
N TYR A 394 -3.98 16.20 15.56
CA TYR A 394 -4.42 16.95 14.39
C TYR A 394 -5.89 16.70 14.08
N ILE A 395 -6.30 15.44 13.96
CA ILE A 395 -7.70 15.11 13.63
C ILE A 395 -8.67 15.51 14.76
N LYS A 396 -8.25 15.44 16.03
CA LYS A 396 -9.03 15.96 17.17
C LYS A 396 -9.29 17.47 17.01
N LEU A 397 -8.26 18.25 16.67
CA LEU A 397 -8.38 19.69 16.43
C LEU A 397 -9.28 20.03 15.23
N HIS A 398 -9.50 19.08 14.32
CA HIS A 398 -10.40 19.23 13.17
C HIS A 398 -11.79 18.64 13.43
N GLY A 399 -12.10 18.20 14.64
CA GLY A 399 -13.44 17.77 15.03
C GLY A 399 -13.78 16.31 14.70
N PHE A 400 -12.79 15.48 14.40
CA PHE A 400 -12.98 14.03 14.41
C PHE A 400 -13.12 13.53 15.85
N THR A 401 -14.06 12.62 16.08
CA THR A 401 -14.44 12.17 17.44
C THR A 401 -13.73 10.89 17.83
N SER A 402 -13.30 10.08 16.86
CA SER A 402 -12.70 8.78 17.12
C SER A 402 -11.80 8.31 15.98
N CYS A 403 -10.83 7.45 16.34
CA CYS A 403 -9.93 6.78 15.41
C CYS A 403 -9.94 5.27 15.67
N PHE A 404 -10.04 4.48 14.61
CA PHE A 404 -10.12 3.03 14.65
C PHE A 404 -8.83 2.42 14.13
N ILE A 405 -8.30 1.44 14.86
CA ILE A 405 -7.07 0.73 14.52
C ILE A 405 -7.33 -0.78 14.60
N TRP A 406 -7.11 -1.46 13.49
CA TRP A 406 -7.02 -2.92 13.47
C TRP A 406 -5.55 -3.34 13.56
N ALA A 407 -5.14 -3.86 14.71
CA ALA A 407 -3.77 -4.30 15.01
C ALA A 407 -3.45 -5.66 14.36
N CYS A 408 -3.57 -5.76 13.04
CA CYS A 408 -3.20 -6.94 12.27
C CYS A 408 -1.77 -6.79 11.73
N PRO A 409 -0.83 -7.68 12.09
CA PRO A 409 0.47 -7.73 11.43
C PRO A 409 0.34 -8.33 10.02
N PRO A 410 1.26 -8.02 9.08
CA PRO A 410 1.29 -8.71 7.79
C PRO A 410 1.70 -10.17 7.96
N PHE A 411 1.23 -11.04 7.07
CA PHE A 411 1.64 -12.44 7.05
C PHE A 411 3.05 -12.61 6.48
N GLN A 412 3.66 -13.77 6.74
CA GLN A 412 5.03 -14.02 6.31
C GLN A 412 5.18 -13.95 4.79
N GLY A 413 5.93 -12.95 4.32
CA GLY A 413 6.16 -12.71 2.89
C GLY A 413 5.10 -11.84 2.22
N GLU A 414 4.21 -11.21 2.99
CA GLU A 414 3.35 -10.13 2.52
C GLU A 414 3.88 -8.79 3.04
N ASP A 415 3.73 -7.75 2.21
CA ASP A 415 4.09 -6.37 2.55
C ASP A 415 2.82 -5.51 2.52
N TYR A 416 2.66 -4.59 3.47
CA TYR A 416 1.49 -3.71 3.46
C TYR A 416 1.64 -2.58 2.45
N ILE A 417 2.79 -1.90 2.46
CA ILE A 417 3.09 -0.75 1.62
C ILE A 417 4.49 -0.85 1.02
N LEU A 418 5.53 -1.09 1.84
CA LEU A 418 6.92 -1.04 1.38
C LEU A 418 7.36 -2.43 0.88
N TYR A 419 7.47 -2.56 -0.45
CA TYR A 419 7.69 -3.86 -1.09
C TYR A 419 9.07 -4.45 -0.77
N CYS A 420 9.07 -5.73 -0.39
CA CYS A 420 10.23 -6.55 -0.08
C CYS A 420 11.02 -6.02 1.11
N HIS A 421 10.60 -6.39 2.33
CA HIS A 421 11.30 -6.00 3.56
C HIS A 421 12.67 -6.66 3.75
N PRO A 422 13.55 -6.04 4.58
CA PRO A 422 14.86 -6.61 4.90
C PRO A 422 14.71 -7.95 5.62
N LYS A 423 15.50 -8.97 5.25
CA LYS A 423 15.40 -10.33 5.83
C LYS A 423 15.63 -10.35 7.34
N GLU A 424 16.43 -9.42 7.87
CA GLU A 424 16.69 -9.32 9.31
C GLU A 424 15.60 -8.53 10.05
N GLN A 425 14.70 -7.83 9.33
CA GLN A 425 13.58 -7.13 9.93
C GLN A 425 12.48 -8.14 10.30
N LYS A 426 12.28 -8.33 11.61
CA LYS A 426 11.23 -9.21 12.12
C LYS A 426 9.87 -8.53 12.03
N VAL A 427 8.90 -9.23 11.46
CA VAL A 427 7.48 -8.86 11.54
C VAL A 427 6.99 -9.12 12.96
N PRO A 428 6.36 -8.13 13.64
CA PRO A 428 5.82 -8.34 14.99
C PRO A 428 4.66 -9.35 14.95
N LYS A 429 4.57 -10.19 15.99
CA LYS A 429 3.35 -10.99 16.24
C LYS A 429 2.22 -10.06 16.70
N ALA A 430 0.97 -10.50 16.58
CA ALA A 430 -0.22 -9.70 16.89
C ALA A 430 -0.14 -9.04 18.29
N GLU A 431 0.19 -9.80 19.33
CA GLU A 431 0.35 -9.29 20.69
C GLU A 431 1.40 -8.17 20.80
N LYS A 432 2.56 -8.32 20.14
CA LYS A 432 3.63 -7.30 20.17
C LYS A 432 3.23 -6.05 19.41
N LEU A 433 2.52 -6.20 18.30
CA LEU A 433 2.00 -5.07 17.52
C LEU A 433 0.91 -4.31 18.30
N ARG A 434 0.01 -5.05 18.95
CA ARG A 434 -1.01 -4.48 19.82
C ARG A 434 -0.38 -3.69 20.96
N GLU A 435 0.57 -4.27 21.67
CA GLU A 435 1.27 -3.58 22.75
C GLU A 435 2.02 -2.35 22.23
N TRP A 436 2.60 -2.40 21.03
CA TRP A 436 3.21 -1.24 20.39
C TRP A 436 2.23 -0.06 20.23
N TYR A 437 1.00 -0.32 19.74
CA TYR A 437 -0.05 0.70 19.66
C TYR A 437 -0.50 1.18 21.04
N LEU A 438 -0.72 0.29 22.00
CA LEU A 438 -1.18 0.67 23.34
C LEU A 438 -0.16 1.56 24.05
N LYS A 439 1.15 1.32 23.88
CA LYS A 439 2.21 2.21 24.39
C LYS A 439 2.10 3.63 23.82
N MET A 440 1.90 3.74 22.52
CA MET A 440 1.69 5.01 21.83
C MET A 440 0.44 5.72 22.35
N LEU A 441 -0.67 4.99 22.51
CA LEU A 441 -1.94 5.55 22.94
C LEU A 441 -1.96 5.95 24.41
N ARG A 442 -1.32 5.19 25.31
CA ARG A 442 -1.14 5.60 26.72
C ARG A 442 -0.35 6.89 26.83
N GLN A 443 0.65 7.10 25.97
CA GLN A 443 1.36 8.38 25.90
C GLN A 443 0.42 9.50 25.40
N ALA A 444 -0.39 9.25 24.37
CA ALA A 444 -1.39 10.22 23.90
C ALA A 444 -2.45 10.57 24.97
N GLN A 445 -2.84 9.62 25.82
CA GLN A 445 -3.73 9.86 26.96
C GLN A 445 -3.07 10.77 28.01
N LYS A 446 -1.79 10.53 28.34
CA LYS A 446 -1.03 11.40 29.26
C LYS A 446 -0.92 12.84 28.75
N GLU A 447 -0.91 13.03 27.43
CA GLU A 447 -0.89 14.34 26.79
C GLU A 447 -2.29 14.97 26.64
N GLY A 448 -3.36 14.33 27.12
CA GLY A 448 -4.74 14.82 27.00
C GLY A 448 -5.30 14.80 25.58
N ILE A 449 -4.61 14.12 24.65
CA ILE A 449 -5.04 13.99 23.25
C ILE A 449 -6.14 12.94 23.16
N VAL A 450 -5.84 11.73 23.64
CA VAL A 450 -6.82 10.63 23.71
C VAL A 450 -7.54 10.70 25.05
N LEU A 451 -8.87 10.66 25.04
CA LEU A 451 -9.66 10.72 26.26
C LEU A 451 -9.82 9.32 26.86
N SER A 452 -10.21 8.35 26.03
CA SER A 452 -10.40 6.97 26.46
C SER A 452 -10.08 5.98 25.35
N LEU A 453 -9.89 4.72 25.73
CA LEU A 453 -9.67 3.59 24.83
C LEU A 453 -10.75 2.55 25.09
N SER A 454 -11.31 2.00 24.02
CA SER A 454 -12.21 0.84 24.08
C SER A 454 -11.87 -0.14 22.96
N ASN A 455 -12.77 -1.09 22.72
CA ASN A 455 -12.66 -2.01 21.60
C ASN A 455 -14.04 -2.33 21.02
N LEU A 456 -14.05 -2.87 19.80
CA LEU A 456 -15.29 -3.16 19.07
C LEU A 456 -16.23 -4.10 19.85
N HIS A 457 -15.70 -5.06 20.61
CA HIS A 457 -16.51 -6.01 21.36
C HIS A 457 -17.26 -5.33 22.51
N ASP A 458 -16.54 -4.56 23.33
CA ASP A 458 -17.11 -3.97 24.54
C ASP A 458 -17.99 -2.76 24.22
N GLU A 459 -17.58 -1.90 23.27
CA GLU A 459 -18.32 -0.69 22.86
C GLU A 459 -19.72 -1.00 22.28
N PHE A 460 -19.84 -2.14 21.59
CA PHE A 460 -21.08 -2.57 20.93
C PHE A 460 -21.77 -3.73 21.65
N HIS A 461 -21.33 -4.02 22.89
CA HIS A 461 -21.86 -5.08 23.76
C HIS A 461 -21.97 -6.45 23.09
N LEU A 462 -20.99 -6.76 22.24
CA LEU A 462 -20.95 -8.02 21.52
C LEU A 462 -20.80 -9.16 22.55
N GLY A 463 -21.58 -10.23 22.41
CA GLY A 463 -21.59 -11.35 23.37
C GLY A 463 -22.45 -11.16 24.64
N ASN A 464 -23.17 -10.04 24.79
CA ASN A 464 -24.11 -9.87 25.90
C ASN A 464 -25.35 -10.77 25.72
N GLN A 465 -25.71 -11.54 26.74
CA GLN A 465 -26.84 -12.49 26.70
C GLN A 465 -28.21 -11.81 26.92
N ASN A 466 -28.24 -10.57 27.41
CA ASN A 466 -29.46 -9.86 27.82
C ASN A 466 -30.13 -9.05 26.69
N HIS A 467 -29.85 -9.35 25.42
CA HIS A 467 -30.41 -8.68 24.23
C HIS A 467 -30.03 -7.20 24.02
N ASP A 468 -29.13 -6.63 24.83
CA ASP A 468 -28.61 -5.25 24.69
C ASP A 468 -27.37 -5.16 23.78
N ILE A 469 -27.28 -6.05 22.79
CA ILE A 469 -26.24 -6.02 21.74
C ILE A 469 -26.62 -4.90 20.77
N ALA A 470 -25.66 -4.13 20.26
CA ALA A 470 -25.93 -3.13 19.22
C ALA A 470 -26.37 -3.77 17.90
N SER A 471 -27.11 -3.04 17.06
CA SER A 471 -27.43 -3.53 15.71
C SER A 471 -26.19 -3.53 14.82
N ALA A 472 -26.14 -4.43 13.84
CA ALA A 472 -25.11 -4.43 12.80
C ALA A 472 -25.03 -3.09 12.05
N THR A 473 -26.14 -2.35 11.97
CA THR A 473 -26.21 -1.03 11.33
C THR A 473 -25.58 0.10 12.16
N GLU A 474 -25.27 -0.14 13.43
CA GLU A 474 -24.58 0.83 14.29
C GLU A 474 -23.05 0.70 14.25
N LEU A 475 -22.53 -0.42 13.72
CA LEU A 475 -21.10 -0.67 13.64
C LEU A 475 -20.48 0.17 12.52
N PRO A 476 -19.33 0.83 12.78
CA PRO A 476 -18.61 1.54 11.73
C PRO A 476 -18.25 0.60 10.57
N TYR A 477 -18.39 1.11 9.35
CA TYR A 477 -18.27 0.35 8.12
C TYR A 477 -17.11 0.90 7.28
N PHE A 478 -15.91 0.34 7.41
CA PHE A 478 -14.70 0.87 6.76
C PHE A 478 -14.18 0.01 5.60
N ASP A 479 -13.54 0.64 4.62
CA ASP A 479 -12.96 -0.06 3.48
C ASP A 479 -11.76 -0.91 3.93
N GLY A 480 -11.71 -2.17 3.50
CA GLY A 480 -10.67 -3.13 3.87
C GLY A 480 -10.71 -3.63 5.32
N ASP A 481 -11.70 -3.22 6.13
CA ASP A 481 -11.82 -3.65 7.52
C ASP A 481 -12.39 -5.08 7.66
N TYR A 482 -12.27 -5.63 8.87
CA TYR A 482 -12.72 -6.97 9.20
C TYR A 482 -14.25 -7.14 9.07
N PHE A 483 -15.03 -6.23 9.68
CA PHE A 483 -16.49 -6.40 9.83
C PHE A 483 -17.26 -6.44 8.49
N PRO A 484 -17.10 -5.47 7.56
CA PRO A 484 -17.76 -5.52 6.26
C PRO A 484 -17.47 -6.80 5.47
N GLY A 485 -16.23 -7.31 5.59
CA GLY A 485 -15.82 -8.56 4.98
C GLY A 485 -16.61 -9.76 5.48
N VAL A 486 -16.60 -9.98 6.80
CA VAL A 486 -17.25 -11.16 7.39
C VAL A 486 -18.78 -11.09 7.31
N ALA A 487 -19.36 -9.89 7.37
CA ALA A 487 -20.80 -9.73 7.24
C ALA A 487 -21.29 -10.14 5.85
N GLU A 488 -20.56 -9.78 4.79
CA GLU A 488 -20.88 -10.20 3.41
C GLU A 488 -20.83 -11.72 3.25
N ASP A 489 -19.84 -12.39 3.86
CA ASP A 489 -19.70 -13.85 3.81
C ASP A 489 -20.83 -14.57 4.57
N TRP A 490 -21.24 -14.03 5.74
CA TRP A 490 -22.12 -14.73 6.66
C TRP A 490 -23.60 -14.55 6.37
N ILE A 491 -24.03 -13.37 5.89
CA ILE A 491 -25.44 -13.05 5.66
C ILE A 491 -26.13 -14.10 4.76
N PRO A 492 -25.58 -14.49 3.59
CA PRO A 492 -26.23 -15.49 2.73
C PRO A 492 -26.39 -16.85 3.42
N GLY A 493 -25.41 -17.25 4.24
CA GLY A 493 -25.45 -18.49 5.01
C GLY A 493 -26.57 -18.49 6.05
N ILE A 494 -26.65 -17.42 6.86
CA ILE A 494 -27.70 -17.25 7.88
C ILE A 494 -29.09 -17.23 7.24
N GLN A 495 -29.26 -16.50 6.13
CA GLN A 495 -30.53 -16.45 5.39
C GLN A 495 -30.95 -17.83 4.86
N LYS A 496 -30.00 -18.62 4.35
CA LYS A 496 -30.26 -19.99 3.91
C LYS A 496 -30.69 -20.89 5.06
N GLU A 497 -30.02 -20.81 6.20
CA GLU A 497 -30.36 -21.56 7.41
C GLU A 497 -31.78 -21.22 7.91
N HIS A 498 -32.15 -19.93 7.92
CA HIS A 498 -33.50 -19.49 8.26
C HIS A 498 -34.54 -20.04 7.27
N ALA A 499 -34.26 -20.00 5.96
CA ALA A 499 -35.15 -20.53 4.94
C ALA A 499 -35.35 -22.06 5.05
N ASP A 500 -34.28 -22.79 5.35
CA ASP A 500 -34.34 -24.25 5.53
C ASP A 500 -35.05 -24.64 6.83
N ALA A 501 -34.89 -23.87 7.91
CA ALA A 501 -35.65 -24.02 9.15
C ALA A 501 -37.15 -23.78 8.92
N ALA A 502 -37.51 -22.75 8.15
CA ALA A 502 -38.90 -22.47 7.77
C ALA A 502 -39.52 -23.60 6.93
N LYS A 503 -38.75 -24.23 6.03
CA LYS A 503 -39.19 -25.40 5.25
C LYS A 503 -39.39 -26.64 6.14
N LYS A 504 -38.49 -26.91 7.10
CA LYS A 504 -38.63 -28.03 8.05
C LYS A 504 -39.84 -27.87 8.97
N ASN A 505 -40.19 -26.65 9.35
CA ASN A 505 -41.38 -26.38 10.17
C ASN A 505 -42.71 -26.49 9.39
N LYS A 506 -42.71 -26.32 8.06
CA LYS A 506 -43.91 -26.55 7.22
C LYS A 506 -44.28 -28.04 7.05
N GLY A 507 -43.41 -28.98 7.41
CA GLY A 507 -43.65 -30.43 7.32
C GLY A 507 -44.32 -31.07 8.55
N LYS A 508 -44.48 -30.33 9.67
CA LYS A 508 -45.20 -30.81 10.87
C LYS A 508 -46.54 -30.08 11.02
N GLY A 509 -47.47 -30.40 10.13
CA GLY A 509 -48.88 -30.10 10.35
C GLY A 509 -49.45 -31.03 11.41
N GLY A 510 -49.89 -30.47 12.54
CA GLY A 510 -50.79 -31.15 13.48
C GLY A 510 -50.30 -31.24 14.91
N LYS A 511 -50.50 -30.17 15.70
CA LYS A 511 -51.48 -30.13 16.80
C LYS A 511 -51.39 -28.78 17.51
N THR A 512 -52.56 -28.21 17.73
CA THR A 512 -52.86 -27.02 18.53
C THR A 512 -52.13 -27.03 19.88
N ALA A 513 -51.39 -25.96 20.16
CA ALA A 513 -51.05 -25.56 21.53
C ALA A 513 -51.34 -24.06 21.67
N THR A 514 -52.19 -23.77 22.63
CA THR A 514 -52.81 -22.50 23.00
C THR A 514 -51.81 -21.40 23.34
N ALA A 515 -52.18 -20.18 22.96
CA ALA A 515 -51.55 -18.94 23.42
C ALA A 515 -51.61 -18.82 24.95
N ALA A 516 -50.44 -18.88 25.62
CA ALA A 516 -50.27 -18.34 26.96
C ALA A 516 -48.78 -18.10 27.27
N ALA A 517 -48.53 -16.93 27.86
CA ALA A 517 -47.36 -16.56 28.67
C ALA A 517 -45.99 -16.37 27.98
N ARG A 518 -45.72 -15.12 27.57
CA ARG A 518 -44.46 -14.44 27.95
C ARG A 518 -44.62 -12.91 27.91
N LYS A 519 -45.17 -12.34 28.99
CA LYS A 519 -44.95 -10.94 29.40
C LYS A 519 -44.00 -10.97 30.59
N THR A 520 -42.76 -10.51 30.39
CA THR A 520 -41.95 -9.73 31.35
C THR A 520 -40.58 -9.43 30.74
N GLY A 521 -40.16 -8.15 30.81
CA GLY A 521 -38.83 -7.67 30.39
C GLY A 521 -38.89 -6.43 29.48
N LYS A 522 -38.77 -5.23 30.06
CA LYS A 522 -38.71 -3.93 29.36
C LYS A 522 -37.41 -3.82 28.56
N GLY A 523 -37.54 -3.50 27.26
CA GLY A 523 -36.44 -3.31 26.31
C GLY A 523 -36.81 -3.79 24.91
N LYS A 524 -37.95 -3.34 24.36
CA LYS A 524 -38.46 -3.84 23.07
C LYS A 524 -37.82 -3.04 21.94
N ARG A 525 -36.86 -3.62 21.22
CA ARG A 525 -36.49 -3.14 19.87
C ARG A 525 -37.75 -3.10 19.00
N LEU A 526 -37.96 -2.00 18.27
CA LEU A 526 -38.98 -1.90 17.22
C LEU A 526 -38.73 -3.03 16.20
N GLY A 527 -39.72 -3.89 15.93
CA GLY A 527 -39.59 -4.97 14.94
C GLY A 527 -39.28 -6.39 15.46
N ALA A 528 -39.36 -6.65 16.77
CA ALA A 528 -39.18 -7.98 17.34
C ALA A 528 -40.09 -9.04 16.66
N GLY A 529 -39.49 -9.98 15.92
CA GLY A 529 -40.16 -11.05 15.16
C GLY A 529 -40.15 -10.90 13.63
N THR A 530 -39.44 -9.92 13.09
CA THR A 530 -39.19 -9.79 11.63
C THR A 530 -37.97 -10.62 11.21
N PRO A 531 -37.94 -11.20 9.99
CA PRO A 531 -36.78 -11.93 9.47
C PRO A 531 -35.47 -11.10 9.51
N GLU A 532 -35.57 -9.79 9.32
CA GLU A 532 -34.45 -8.85 9.34
C GLU A 532 -33.91 -8.66 10.76
N ALA A 533 -34.77 -8.56 11.77
CA ALA A 533 -34.35 -8.48 13.17
C ALA A 533 -33.74 -9.79 13.66
N GLU A 534 -34.23 -10.94 13.19
CA GLU A 534 -33.62 -12.25 13.48
C GLU A 534 -32.24 -12.39 12.83
N LEU A 535 -32.10 -11.94 11.58
CA LEU A 535 -30.82 -11.89 10.87
C LEU A 535 -29.80 -11.00 11.59
N ASP A 536 -30.20 -9.79 12.01
CA ASP A 536 -29.36 -8.87 12.77
C ASP A 536 -28.84 -9.52 14.06
N VAL A 537 -29.75 -10.11 14.85
CA VAL A 537 -29.40 -10.77 16.11
C VAL A 537 -28.41 -11.91 15.88
N GLU A 538 -28.65 -12.76 14.87
CA GLU A 538 -27.77 -13.90 14.60
C GLU A 538 -26.40 -13.46 14.06
N LEU A 539 -26.37 -12.46 13.17
CA LEU A 539 -25.14 -11.87 12.66
C LEU A 539 -24.30 -11.31 13.80
N MET A 540 -24.92 -10.55 14.71
CA MET A 540 -24.23 -9.90 15.82
C MET A 540 -23.79 -10.89 16.91
N LYS A 541 -24.56 -11.96 17.15
CA LYS A 541 -24.11 -13.08 18.01
C LYS A 541 -22.88 -13.76 17.42
N LYS A 542 -22.93 -14.10 16.13
CA LYS A 542 -21.81 -14.76 15.43
C LYS A 542 -20.57 -13.89 15.41
N LEU A 543 -20.74 -12.58 15.20
CA LEU A 543 -19.66 -11.60 15.31
C LEU A 543 -19.07 -11.58 16.72
N GLY A 544 -19.91 -11.45 17.75
CA GLY A 544 -19.47 -11.41 19.15
C GLY A 544 -18.66 -12.64 19.55
N VAL A 545 -19.13 -13.85 19.22
CA VAL A 545 -18.38 -15.09 19.47
C VAL A 545 -17.04 -15.09 18.73
N THR A 546 -17.03 -14.64 17.47
CA THR A 546 -15.82 -14.65 16.64
C THR A 546 -14.77 -13.68 17.18
N ILE A 547 -15.18 -12.45 17.51
CA ILE A 547 -14.22 -11.42 17.92
C ILE A 547 -13.83 -11.52 19.40
N ALA A 548 -14.56 -12.26 20.24
CA ALA A 548 -14.30 -12.33 21.68
C ALA A 548 -12.83 -12.63 22.01
N ASN A 549 -12.21 -13.58 21.28
CA ASN A 549 -10.82 -13.99 21.47
C ASN A 549 -9.78 -13.05 20.82
N MET A 550 -10.23 -12.12 19.98
CA MET A 550 -9.39 -11.14 19.28
C MET A 550 -9.81 -9.68 19.57
N ARG A 551 -10.65 -9.45 20.59
CA ARG A 551 -11.25 -8.13 20.86
C ARG A 551 -10.21 -7.03 21.03
N GLN A 552 -9.05 -7.38 21.60
CA GLN A 552 -7.98 -6.43 21.85
C GLN A 552 -7.25 -5.98 20.58
N ASP A 553 -7.44 -6.68 19.45
CA ASP A 553 -6.84 -6.30 18.16
C ASP A 553 -7.65 -5.20 17.45
N PHE A 554 -8.86 -4.91 17.90
CA PHE A 554 -9.73 -3.85 17.39
C PHE A 554 -9.77 -2.68 18.36
N ILE A 555 -8.81 -1.77 18.24
CA ILE A 555 -8.63 -0.66 19.18
C ILE A 555 -9.48 0.53 18.72
N MET A 556 -10.32 1.03 19.63
CA MET A 556 -11.09 2.25 19.44
C MET A 556 -10.50 3.37 20.28
N VAL A 557 -10.11 4.46 19.61
CA VAL A 557 -9.49 5.63 20.23
C VAL A 557 -10.51 6.76 20.26
N HIS A 558 -10.90 7.19 21.46
CA HIS A 558 -11.88 8.25 21.64
C HIS A 558 -11.18 9.60 21.82
N LEU A 559 -11.53 10.57 20.97
CA LEU A 559 -10.95 11.91 20.93
C LEU A 559 -11.92 13.00 21.41
N ALA A 560 -13.21 12.68 21.51
CA ALA A 560 -14.26 13.53 22.02
C ALA A 560 -15.05 12.81 23.12
N HIS A 561 -15.70 13.59 24.00
CA HIS A 561 -16.53 13.06 25.08
C HIS A 561 -17.72 12.28 24.53
N GLN A 562 -18.09 11.20 25.20
CA GLN A 562 -19.14 10.30 24.74
C GLN A 562 -20.03 9.90 25.92
N CYS A 563 -21.35 10.03 25.73
CA CYS A 563 -22.31 9.62 26.74
C CYS A 563 -22.33 8.09 26.87
N VAL A 564 -22.12 7.55 28.07
CA VAL A 564 -22.10 6.10 28.29
C VAL A 564 -23.46 5.43 28.04
N GLN A 565 -24.55 6.19 28.12
CA GLN A 565 -25.91 5.67 27.95
C GLN A 565 -26.35 5.66 26.48
N CYS A 566 -26.26 6.79 25.78
CA CYS A 566 -26.71 6.91 24.39
C CYS A 566 -25.59 6.77 23.36
N ARG A 567 -24.32 6.69 23.80
CA ARG A 567 -23.11 6.55 22.97
C ARG A 567 -22.88 7.69 21.97
N LYS A 568 -23.67 8.76 22.05
CA LYS A 568 -23.48 9.96 21.23
C LYS A 568 -22.30 10.77 21.76
N CYS A 569 -21.60 11.40 20.83
CA CYS A 569 -20.61 12.42 21.15
C CYS A 569 -21.30 13.57 21.90
N ILE A 570 -20.68 14.03 22.99
CA ILE A 570 -21.10 15.21 23.74
C ILE A 570 -20.32 16.40 23.19
N ALA A 571 -21.02 17.31 22.53
CA ALA A 571 -20.45 18.53 21.93
C ALA A 571 -21.54 19.59 21.82
N ASN A 572 -21.21 20.84 22.09
CA ASN A 572 -22.19 21.93 22.24
C ASN A 572 -23.32 21.56 23.23
N ASP A 573 -22.95 20.86 24.31
CA ASP A 573 -23.88 20.31 25.30
C ASP A 573 -23.16 20.19 26.66
N ASN A 574 -23.93 20.02 27.73
CA ASN A 574 -23.37 19.76 29.05
C ASN A 574 -23.02 18.27 29.21
N ARG A 575 -21.82 18.04 29.75
CA ARG A 575 -21.33 16.75 30.19
C ARG A 575 -21.48 16.63 31.71
N TRP A 576 -22.08 15.54 32.17
CA TRP A 576 -22.20 15.17 33.58
C TRP A 576 -21.28 13.98 33.88
N TYR A 577 -20.27 14.17 34.71
CA TYR A 577 -19.22 13.16 34.87
C TYR A 577 -18.72 13.01 36.32
N ASP A 578 -18.17 11.85 36.65
CA ASP A 578 -17.52 11.64 37.95
C ASP A 578 -16.16 12.36 37.99
N SER A 579 -15.91 13.17 39.02
CA SER A 579 -14.64 13.90 39.16
C SER A 579 -13.43 12.98 39.39
N THR A 580 -13.66 11.74 39.80
CA THR A 580 -12.64 10.70 39.99
C THR A 580 -12.66 9.70 38.83
N PRO A 581 -11.59 9.61 38.01
CA PRO A 581 -11.48 8.60 36.98
C PRO A 581 -11.50 7.17 37.57
N SER A 582 -12.07 6.21 36.84
CA SER A 582 -11.98 4.80 37.22
C SER A 582 -10.54 4.27 37.16
N ALA A 583 -10.28 3.11 37.76
CA ALA A 583 -8.96 2.45 37.75
C ALA A 583 -8.41 2.16 36.33
N HIS A 584 -9.26 2.18 35.30
CA HIS A 584 -8.88 2.00 33.89
C HIS A 584 -8.84 3.31 33.09
N GLY A 585 -8.94 4.46 33.75
CA GLY A 585 -8.87 5.78 33.11
C GLY A 585 -10.14 6.19 32.35
N ALA A 586 -11.16 5.32 32.29
CA ALA A 586 -12.47 5.68 31.76
C ALA A 586 -13.22 6.55 32.77
N VAL A 587 -13.70 7.70 32.32
CA VAL A 587 -14.57 8.58 33.10
C VAL A 587 -16.01 8.22 32.75
N PHE A 588 -16.86 8.02 33.77
CA PHE A 588 -18.29 7.88 33.55
C PHE A 588 -18.83 9.25 33.15
N GLU A 589 -19.52 9.34 32.01
CA GLU A 589 -20.03 10.61 31.47
C GLU A 589 -21.42 10.42 30.87
N LEU A 590 -22.34 11.34 31.17
CA LEU A 590 -23.66 11.42 30.55
C LEU A 590 -23.81 12.76 29.83
N CYS A 591 -24.50 12.76 28.68
CA CYS A 591 -24.99 14.01 28.09
C CYS A 591 -26.14 14.58 28.94
N GLN A 592 -26.47 15.85 28.71
CA GLN A 592 -27.53 16.56 29.42
C GLN A 592 -28.88 15.83 29.32
N GLU A 593 -29.22 15.31 28.14
CA GLU A 593 -30.47 14.59 27.90
C GLU A 593 -30.55 13.33 28.77
N CYS A 594 -29.54 12.45 28.69
CA CYS A 594 -29.53 11.20 29.46
C CYS A 594 -29.48 11.45 30.98
N TYR A 595 -28.73 12.47 31.42
CA TYR A 595 -28.73 12.87 32.82
C TYR A 595 -30.13 13.32 33.27
N THR A 596 -30.81 14.15 32.48
CA THR A 596 -32.16 14.65 32.82
C THR A 596 -33.18 13.51 32.90
N VAL A 597 -33.14 12.57 31.94
CA VAL A 597 -34.00 11.37 31.95
C VAL A 597 -33.75 10.53 33.20
N GLU A 598 -32.49 10.29 33.53
CA GLU A 598 -32.13 9.50 34.71
C GLU A 598 -32.53 10.22 36.02
N GLN A 599 -32.37 11.54 36.09
CA GLN A 599 -32.74 12.31 37.28
C GLN A 599 -34.25 12.32 37.54
N ALA A 600 -35.07 12.20 36.48
CA ALA A 600 -36.53 12.13 36.57
C ALA A 600 -37.03 10.77 37.11
N LEU A 601 -36.20 9.73 37.16
CA LEU A 601 -36.57 8.44 37.72
C LEU A 601 -36.65 8.47 39.25
N PRO A 602 -37.57 7.71 39.88
CA PRO A 602 -37.55 7.48 41.32
C PRO A 602 -36.19 6.94 41.80
N ILE A 603 -35.77 7.26 43.02
CA ILE A 603 -34.42 6.91 43.56
C ILE A 603 -34.08 5.41 43.37
N HIS A 604 -35.06 4.52 43.57
CA HIS A 604 -34.86 3.07 43.44
C HIS A 604 -34.77 2.56 41.99
N GLU A 605 -35.20 3.37 41.01
CA GLU A 605 -35.10 3.06 39.59
C GLU A 605 -33.87 3.69 38.93
N LYS A 606 -33.19 4.64 39.60
CA LYS A 606 -31.92 5.21 39.14
C LYS A 606 -30.84 4.12 39.11
N ARG A 607 -30.29 3.84 37.93
CA ARG A 607 -29.24 2.86 37.67
C ARG A 607 -27.88 3.50 37.40
N LEU A 608 -27.88 4.66 36.75
CA LEU A 608 -26.68 5.31 36.24
C LEU A 608 -26.11 6.32 37.22
N THR A 609 -26.96 7.16 37.82
CA THR A 609 -26.55 8.27 38.69
C THR A 609 -26.62 7.91 40.19
N ASN A 610 -27.14 6.74 40.55
CA ASN A 610 -27.32 6.37 41.96
C ASN A 610 -25.96 6.19 42.65
N GLY A 611 -25.73 6.93 43.74
CA GLY A 611 -24.47 6.90 44.49
C GLY A 611 -23.28 7.56 43.79
N ARG A 612 -23.50 8.35 42.73
CA ARG A 612 -22.46 9.11 42.02
C ARG A 612 -22.60 10.61 42.29
N ASP A 613 -21.48 11.28 42.49
CA ASP A 613 -21.41 12.74 42.63
C ASP A 613 -20.92 13.34 41.30
N LEU A 614 -21.88 13.73 40.45
CA LEU A 614 -21.61 14.13 39.08
C LEU A 614 -21.40 15.64 38.97
N VAL A 615 -20.29 16.03 38.35
CA VAL A 615 -19.94 17.41 38.01
C VAL A 615 -20.46 17.73 36.62
N CYS A 616 -21.01 18.94 36.45
CA CYS A 616 -21.46 19.47 35.16
C CYS A 616 -20.38 20.37 34.54
N GLU A 617 -20.05 20.11 33.28
CA GLU A 617 -19.12 20.90 32.47
C GLU A 617 -19.73 21.14 31.08
N ALA A 618 -19.72 22.39 30.62
CA ALA A 618 -20.16 22.74 29.28
C ALA A 618 -19.07 22.38 28.26
N ILE A 619 -19.40 21.53 27.29
CA ILE A 619 -18.47 21.10 26.23
C ILE A 619 -18.70 21.95 24.97
N PRO A 620 -17.64 22.57 24.40
CA PRO A 620 -17.79 23.40 23.21
C PRO A 620 -18.22 22.60 21.98
N GLU A 621 -18.66 23.33 20.94
CA GLU A 621 -18.93 22.74 19.64
C GLU A 621 -17.66 22.18 19.00
N LEU A 622 -17.80 21.05 18.29
CA LEU A 622 -16.69 20.48 17.53
C LEU A 622 -16.43 21.28 16.25
N PRO A 623 -15.17 21.52 15.89
CA PRO A 623 -14.82 22.06 14.58
C PRO A 623 -15.42 21.23 13.44
N ASN A 624 -15.64 21.86 12.28
CA ASN A 624 -16.10 21.14 11.09
C ASN A 624 -14.90 20.46 10.38
N PRO A 625 -14.83 19.11 10.33
CA PRO A 625 -13.74 18.38 9.68
C PRO A 625 -13.77 18.46 8.15
N ASP A 626 -14.89 18.89 7.56
CA ASP A 626 -15.07 18.95 6.11
C ASP A 626 -14.44 20.19 5.49
N LYS A 627 -14.05 21.19 6.31
CA LYS A 627 -13.27 22.33 5.84
C LYS A 627 -11.90 21.83 5.37
N PRO A 628 -11.57 21.91 4.07
CA PRO A 628 -10.27 21.47 3.59
C PRO A 628 -9.18 22.35 4.18
N ASP A 629 -8.15 21.70 4.73
CA ASP A 629 -6.96 22.39 5.23
C ASP A 629 -6.14 23.03 4.13
N ASP A 630 -5.99 22.28 3.03
CA ASP A 630 -5.31 22.70 1.82
C ASP A 630 -6.32 22.48 0.69
N GLY A 631 -6.70 23.56 0.00
CA GLY A 631 -7.83 23.60 -0.95
C GLY A 631 -7.64 22.82 -2.25
N GLU A 632 -6.67 21.90 -2.33
CA GLU A 632 -6.34 21.14 -3.54
C GLU A 632 -6.37 19.63 -3.29
N VAL A 633 -7.05 18.92 -4.20
CA VAL A 633 -7.01 17.45 -4.27
C VAL A 633 -5.61 17.03 -4.72
N MET A 634 -4.93 16.23 -3.92
CA MET A 634 -3.61 15.69 -4.27
C MET A 634 -3.77 14.29 -4.82
N GLU A 635 -3.86 14.16 -6.14
CA GLU A 635 -4.01 12.87 -6.80
C GLU A 635 -2.65 12.25 -7.13
N SER A 636 -2.49 10.98 -6.78
CA SER A 636 -1.33 10.17 -7.17
C SER A 636 -1.80 8.80 -7.60
N GLU A 637 -1.58 8.44 -8.87
CA GLU A 637 -1.96 7.13 -9.40
C GLU A 637 -1.29 5.99 -8.63
N PHE A 638 -0.06 6.21 -8.15
CA PHE A 638 0.72 5.21 -7.44
C PHE A 638 0.30 5.04 -5.99
N PHE A 639 -0.17 6.11 -5.35
CA PHE A 639 -0.58 6.11 -3.94
C PHE A 639 -2.11 6.16 -3.76
N ASP A 640 -2.88 5.88 -4.82
CA ASP A 640 -4.33 5.77 -4.72
C ASP A 640 -4.74 4.59 -3.84
N THR A 641 -4.08 3.43 -4.02
CA THR A 641 -4.25 2.27 -3.14
C THR A 641 -2.89 1.66 -2.82
N ARG A 642 -2.79 0.95 -1.69
CA ARG A 642 -1.57 0.20 -1.36
C ARG A 642 -1.17 -0.76 -2.48
N GLN A 643 -2.16 -1.37 -3.15
CA GLN A 643 -1.92 -2.33 -4.23
C GLN A 643 -1.35 -1.64 -5.48
N ALA A 644 -1.76 -0.41 -5.78
CA ALA A 644 -1.17 0.37 -6.87
C ALA A 644 0.34 0.61 -6.62
N PHE A 645 0.71 0.99 -5.39
CA PHE A 645 2.10 1.21 -5.02
C PHE A 645 2.91 -0.08 -5.04
N LEU A 646 2.38 -1.17 -4.47
CA LEU A 646 3.02 -2.49 -4.53
C LEU A 646 3.20 -2.96 -5.98
N SER A 647 2.23 -2.69 -6.85
CA SER A 647 2.31 -3.06 -8.28
C SER A 647 3.37 -2.24 -9.02
N LEU A 648 3.50 -0.94 -8.73
CA LEU A 648 4.60 -0.11 -9.22
C LEU A 648 5.95 -0.70 -8.83
N CYS A 649 6.09 -1.05 -7.55
CA CYS A 649 7.33 -1.58 -7.01
C CYS A 649 7.68 -2.96 -7.60
N GLN A 650 6.71 -3.86 -7.69
CA GLN A 650 6.90 -5.19 -8.28
C GLN A 650 7.25 -5.10 -9.78
N GLY A 651 6.59 -4.21 -10.52
CA GLY A 651 6.81 -4.07 -11.96
C GLY A 651 8.09 -3.35 -12.37
N ASN A 652 8.74 -2.62 -11.45
CA ASN A 652 10.04 -1.95 -11.69
C ASN A 652 11.16 -2.49 -10.78
N HIS A 653 10.92 -3.60 -10.08
CA HIS A 653 11.87 -4.20 -9.14
C HIS A 653 12.36 -3.24 -8.03
N PHE A 654 11.51 -2.32 -7.59
CA PHE A 654 11.80 -1.38 -6.51
C PHE A 654 11.64 -2.07 -5.15
N GLN A 655 12.76 -2.43 -4.51
CA GLN A 655 12.77 -3.19 -3.26
C GLN A 655 13.31 -2.37 -2.09
N PHE A 656 12.94 -2.76 -0.87
CA PHE A 656 13.38 -2.15 0.38
C PHE A 656 14.16 -3.12 1.29
N ASP A 657 14.69 -4.22 0.74
CA ASP A 657 15.31 -5.31 1.48
C ASP A 657 16.77 -5.06 1.87
N SER A 658 17.42 -4.11 1.20
CA SER A 658 18.73 -3.58 1.57
C SER A 658 18.73 -2.05 1.53
N LEU A 659 19.63 -1.42 2.28
CA LEU A 659 19.71 0.05 2.33
C LEU A 659 19.97 0.64 0.94
N ARG A 660 20.83 0.00 0.13
CA ARG A 660 21.10 0.44 -1.26
C ARG A 660 19.84 0.45 -2.14
N ARG A 661 19.00 -0.57 -2.00
CA ARG A 661 17.75 -0.70 -2.75
C ARG A 661 16.71 0.27 -2.22
N ALA A 662 16.58 0.42 -0.91
CA ALA A 662 15.68 1.41 -0.30
C ALA A 662 16.02 2.85 -0.75
N LYS A 663 17.31 3.21 -0.85
CA LYS A 663 17.77 4.48 -1.42
C LYS A 663 17.38 4.65 -2.88
N HIS A 664 17.70 3.66 -3.72
CA HIS A 664 17.40 3.70 -5.16
C HIS A 664 15.89 3.73 -5.41
N THR A 665 15.13 2.86 -4.76
CA THR A 665 13.66 2.86 -4.77
C THR A 665 13.11 4.21 -4.35
N THR A 666 13.58 4.81 -3.25
CA THR A 666 13.09 6.12 -2.80
C THR A 666 13.41 7.21 -3.82
N MET A 667 14.60 7.20 -4.42
CA MET A 667 14.96 8.12 -5.51
C MET A 667 13.99 7.97 -6.70
N MET A 668 13.62 6.74 -7.08
CA MET A 668 12.68 6.50 -8.17
C MET A 668 11.24 6.88 -7.80
N VAL A 669 10.81 6.66 -6.56
CA VAL A 669 9.51 7.10 -6.06
C VAL A 669 9.40 8.63 -6.07
N LEU A 670 10.44 9.33 -5.62
CA LEU A 670 10.51 10.79 -5.69
C LEU A 670 10.54 11.29 -7.13
N TYR A 671 11.22 10.58 -8.04
CA TYR A 671 11.15 10.86 -9.47
C TYR A 671 9.72 10.80 -9.98
N HIS A 672 8.97 9.75 -9.67
CA HIS A 672 7.59 9.58 -10.11
C HIS A 672 6.62 10.60 -9.49
N LEU A 673 6.80 10.94 -8.21
CA LEU A 673 6.01 11.97 -7.54
C LEU A 673 6.23 13.36 -8.15
N ASN A 674 7.47 13.68 -8.51
CA ASN A 674 7.82 14.96 -9.14
C ASN A 674 7.57 14.98 -10.66
N ASN A 675 7.30 13.83 -11.29
CA ASN A 675 7.05 13.72 -12.73
C ASN A 675 5.87 12.76 -13.02
N PRO A 676 4.63 13.10 -12.60
CA PRO A 676 3.47 12.19 -12.71
C PRO A 676 3.09 11.78 -14.14
N SER A 677 3.52 12.55 -15.14
CA SER A 677 3.25 12.26 -16.56
C SER A 677 4.20 11.25 -17.19
N GLU A 678 5.28 10.88 -16.48
CA GLU A 678 6.25 9.89 -16.96
C GLU A 678 5.69 8.47 -16.81
N PRO A 679 5.84 7.60 -17.82
CA PRO A 679 5.29 6.25 -17.78
C PRO A 679 5.71 5.51 -16.51
N ALA A 680 4.83 4.72 -15.89
CA ALA A 680 5.13 4.06 -14.63
C ALA A 680 6.06 2.84 -14.76
N PHE A 681 6.08 2.18 -15.91
CA PHE A 681 6.79 0.92 -16.14
C PHE A 681 7.72 1.03 -17.34
N VAL A 682 8.85 0.32 -17.27
CA VAL A 682 9.75 0.14 -18.41
C VAL A 682 9.15 -0.96 -19.29
N ALA A 683 9.14 -0.73 -20.61
CA ALA A 683 8.69 -1.76 -21.56
C ALA A 683 9.60 -3.00 -21.44
N THR A 684 9.03 -4.20 -21.53
CA THR A 684 9.81 -5.46 -21.51
C THR A 684 9.72 -6.15 -22.87
N CYS A 685 10.77 -6.87 -23.24
CA CYS A 685 10.80 -7.65 -24.45
C CYS A 685 9.84 -8.84 -24.33
N ASN A 686 8.79 -8.93 -25.15
CA ASN A 686 7.83 -10.02 -25.09
C ASN A 686 8.43 -11.40 -25.45
N VAL A 687 9.64 -11.43 -26.02
CA VAL A 687 10.34 -12.67 -26.39
C VAL A 687 11.24 -13.17 -25.26
N CYS A 688 12.16 -12.34 -24.77
CA CYS A 688 13.13 -12.75 -23.74
C CYS A 688 12.82 -12.21 -22.34
N GLN A 689 11.75 -11.43 -22.19
CA GLN A 689 11.29 -10.82 -20.94
C GLN A 689 12.28 -9.83 -20.29
N ARG A 690 13.40 -9.49 -20.96
CA ARG A 690 14.33 -8.45 -20.52
C ARG A 690 13.70 -7.07 -20.65
N GLU A 691 13.96 -6.17 -19.69
CA GLU A 691 13.56 -4.77 -19.82
C GLU A 691 14.23 -4.13 -21.04
N LEU A 692 13.49 -3.28 -21.72
CA LEU A 692 13.93 -2.56 -22.89
C LEU A 692 14.45 -1.19 -22.48
N GLU A 693 15.70 -0.91 -22.85
CA GLU A 693 16.23 0.43 -22.66
C GLU A 693 15.39 1.45 -23.45
N PRO A 694 15.12 2.64 -22.89
CA PRO A 694 14.37 3.66 -23.62
C PRO A 694 15.12 4.05 -24.90
N GLY A 695 14.45 3.94 -26.06
CA GLY A 695 15.06 4.16 -27.36
C GLY A 695 15.70 2.91 -28.00
N LYS A 696 15.88 1.79 -27.29
CA LYS A 696 16.47 0.55 -27.83
C LYS A 696 15.51 -0.65 -27.88
N GLY A 697 14.24 -0.41 -27.60
CA GLY A 697 13.14 -1.35 -27.85
C GLY A 697 12.50 -1.11 -29.22
N TRP A 698 11.92 -2.16 -29.77
CA TRP A 698 11.10 -2.10 -30.97
C TRP A 698 9.66 -2.40 -30.60
N ARG A 699 8.78 -1.44 -30.80
CA ARG A 699 7.36 -1.60 -30.57
C ARG A 699 6.68 -2.09 -31.82
N CYS A 700 5.97 -3.19 -31.72
CA CYS A 700 4.99 -3.52 -32.72
C CYS A 700 3.78 -2.63 -32.50
N GLU A 701 3.53 -1.69 -33.41
CA GLU A 701 2.28 -0.93 -33.33
C GLU A 701 1.09 -1.86 -33.58
N THR A 702 1.24 -2.93 -34.37
CA THR A 702 0.18 -3.89 -34.72
C THR A 702 -0.18 -4.90 -33.61
N CYS A 703 0.73 -5.29 -32.72
CA CYS A 703 0.51 -6.23 -31.59
C CYS A 703 0.37 -5.50 -30.24
N THR A 704 -0.46 -6.01 -29.32
CA THR A 704 -0.81 -5.27 -28.10
C THR A 704 0.32 -5.43 -27.13
N ASP A 705 0.87 -4.32 -26.64
CA ASP A 705 1.94 -4.32 -25.64
C ASP A 705 3.09 -5.27 -26.03
N TYR A 706 3.39 -5.28 -27.33
CA TYR A 706 4.40 -6.14 -27.90
C TYR A 706 5.62 -5.29 -28.23
N ASP A 707 6.54 -5.27 -27.29
CA ASP A 707 7.84 -4.66 -27.44
C ASP A 707 8.89 -5.78 -27.55
N ILE A 708 9.90 -5.60 -28.40
CA ILE A 708 10.94 -6.61 -28.64
C ILE A 708 12.31 -5.93 -28.62
N CYS A 709 13.31 -6.55 -27.98
CA CYS A 709 14.67 -6.01 -27.98
C CYS A 709 15.33 -6.20 -29.34
N GLU A 710 16.35 -5.41 -29.66
CA GLU A 710 17.12 -5.50 -30.91
C GLU A 710 17.59 -6.95 -31.17
N GLU A 711 18.13 -7.63 -30.15
CA GLU A 711 18.62 -9.00 -30.27
C GLU A 711 17.52 -10.01 -30.59
N CYS A 712 16.34 -9.89 -29.95
CA CYS A 712 15.20 -10.77 -30.22
C CYS A 712 14.56 -10.46 -31.57
N LYS A 713 14.57 -9.19 -32.00
CA LYS A 713 14.16 -8.81 -33.35
C LYS A 713 15.04 -9.46 -34.40
N MET A 714 16.36 -9.48 -34.20
CA MET A 714 17.30 -10.09 -35.15
C MET A 714 17.22 -11.62 -35.17
N SER A 715 17.03 -12.25 -34.02
CA SER A 715 17.09 -13.72 -33.90
C SER A 715 15.76 -14.43 -34.13
N LYS A 716 14.66 -13.89 -33.61
CA LYS A 716 13.32 -14.51 -33.65
C LYS A 716 12.38 -13.80 -34.62
N GLY A 717 12.63 -12.52 -34.88
CA GLY A 717 11.76 -11.68 -35.71
C GLY A 717 10.39 -11.44 -35.07
N HIS A 718 9.56 -10.66 -35.76
CA HIS A 718 8.14 -10.50 -35.47
C HIS A 718 7.41 -10.32 -36.80
N GLU A 719 6.26 -10.95 -36.98
CA GLU A 719 5.53 -10.96 -38.27
C GLU A 719 5.07 -9.56 -38.72
N HIS A 720 4.86 -8.63 -37.77
CA HIS A 720 4.45 -7.27 -38.06
C HIS A 720 5.63 -6.28 -38.07
N ALA A 721 5.49 -5.21 -38.86
CA ALA A 721 6.45 -4.11 -38.88
C ALA A 721 6.61 -3.48 -37.49
N LEU A 722 7.87 -3.29 -37.12
CA LEU A 722 8.27 -2.79 -35.80
C LEU A 722 8.80 -1.35 -35.91
N VAL A 723 8.34 -0.49 -35.01
CA VAL A 723 8.79 0.92 -34.88
C VAL A 723 9.72 1.05 -33.68
N LYS A 724 10.79 1.83 -33.80
CA LYS A 724 11.71 2.04 -32.67
C LYS A 724 11.00 2.80 -31.55
N ALA A 725 11.01 2.26 -30.34
CA ALA A 725 10.28 2.78 -29.19
C ALA A 725 11.06 3.95 -28.54
N GLY A 726 10.58 5.18 -28.70
CA GLY A 726 11.14 6.41 -28.10
C GLY A 726 10.71 7.67 -28.84
N ARG A 727 10.72 8.85 -28.20
CA ARG A 727 10.49 10.15 -28.88
C ARG A 727 11.82 10.64 -29.47
N ALA A 728 11.79 11.23 -30.67
CA ALA A 728 12.98 11.75 -31.34
C ALA A 728 13.62 12.94 -30.59
N ALA A 729 14.94 13.08 -30.72
CA ALA A 729 15.71 14.17 -30.14
C ALA A 729 15.35 15.53 -30.78
N GLY A 730 15.03 16.53 -29.94
CA GLY A 730 14.73 17.92 -30.36
C GLY A 730 13.59 18.59 -29.60
N ASP A 731 12.68 17.80 -29.00
CA ASP A 731 11.42 18.31 -28.44
C ASP A 731 11.43 18.54 -26.91
N ARG A 732 12.59 18.45 -26.25
CA ARG A 732 12.68 18.37 -24.79
C ARG A 732 13.57 19.45 -24.19
N VAL A 733 12.98 20.63 -24.03
CA VAL A 733 13.30 21.47 -22.86
C VAL A 733 12.58 20.85 -21.65
N ALA A 734 13.18 20.93 -20.47
CA ALA A 734 12.52 20.50 -19.24
C ALA A 734 11.15 21.20 -19.12
N MET A 735 10.06 20.42 -19.04
CA MET A 735 8.72 20.96 -18.86
C MET A 735 8.70 21.77 -17.56
N THR A 736 8.53 23.08 -17.70
CA THR A 736 8.40 24.02 -16.58
C THR A 736 7.17 23.65 -15.75
N GLU A 737 7.06 24.21 -14.55
CA GLU A 737 5.86 24.02 -13.73
C GLU A 737 4.58 24.46 -14.48
N GLY A 738 4.69 25.48 -15.36
CA GLY A 738 3.63 25.89 -16.28
C GLY A 738 3.26 24.80 -17.28
N ASP A 739 4.24 24.23 -17.98
CA ASP A 739 4.00 23.18 -18.99
C ASP A 739 3.38 21.91 -18.38
N ARG A 740 3.74 21.60 -17.12
CA ARG A 740 3.15 20.50 -16.34
C ARG A 740 1.68 20.76 -16.02
N ARG A 741 1.34 21.98 -15.58
CA ARG A 741 -0.06 22.40 -15.37
C ARG A 741 -0.85 22.35 -16.67
N ASP A 742 -0.27 22.81 -17.78
CA ASP A 742 -0.93 22.82 -19.09
C ASP A 742 -1.19 21.42 -19.65
N ARG A 743 -0.24 20.50 -19.47
CA ARG A 743 -0.42 19.09 -19.86
C ARG A 743 -1.44 18.38 -18.97
N GLN A 744 -1.44 18.64 -17.66
CA GLN A 744 -2.47 18.12 -16.76
C GLN A 744 -3.86 18.66 -17.16
N ALA A 745 -3.97 19.96 -17.44
CA ALA A 745 -5.18 20.56 -17.97
C ALA A 745 -5.59 19.94 -19.32
N GLN A 746 -4.63 19.56 -20.18
CA GLN A 746 -4.92 18.86 -21.43
C GLN A 746 -5.47 17.44 -21.21
N ILE A 747 -4.94 16.68 -20.25
CA ILE A 747 -5.47 15.37 -19.88
C ILE A 747 -6.89 15.53 -19.33
N THR A 748 -7.11 16.47 -18.41
CA THR A 748 -8.45 16.79 -17.87
C THR A 748 -9.43 17.14 -18.98
N ARG A 749 -9.06 18.07 -19.88
CA ARG A 749 -9.86 18.43 -21.07
C ARG A 749 -10.15 17.23 -21.97
N THR A 750 -9.21 16.29 -22.10
CA THR A 750 -9.40 15.06 -22.91
C THR A 750 -10.38 14.10 -22.24
N MET A 751 -10.34 13.97 -20.92
CA MET A 751 -11.29 13.16 -20.15
C MET A 751 -12.70 13.77 -20.17
N GLU A 752 -12.81 15.11 -20.05
CA GLU A 752 -14.07 15.84 -20.21
C GLU A 752 -14.64 15.67 -21.63
N LEU A 753 -13.76 15.70 -22.65
CA LEU A 753 -14.16 15.44 -24.04
C LEU A 753 -14.71 14.02 -24.23
N LEU A 754 -14.16 13.01 -23.56
CA LEU A 754 -14.69 11.63 -23.60
C LEU A 754 -16.12 11.56 -23.04
N VAL A 755 -16.38 12.22 -21.91
CA VAL A 755 -17.72 12.32 -21.31
C VAL A 755 -18.66 13.06 -22.27
N HIS A 756 -18.24 14.23 -22.74
CA HIS A 756 -19.01 15.04 -23.69
C HIS A 756 -19.35 14.26 -24.97
N ALA A 757 -18.36 13.64 -25.62
CA ALA A 757 -18.58 12.93 -26.89
C ALA A 757 -19.55 11.76 -26.74
N THR A 758 -19.60 11.14 -25.56
CA THR A 758 -20.53 10.05 -25.24
C THR A 758 -21.95 10.56 -25.04
N SER A 759 -22.12 11.72 -24.39
CA SER A 759 -23.44 12.30 -24.08
C SER A 759 -23.97 13.26 -25.16
N CYS A 760 -23.13 13.69 -26.10
CA CYS A 760 -23.48 14.67 -27.12
C CYS A 760 -24.38 14.06 -28.22
N GLN A 761 -25.61 14.56 -28.36
CA GLN A 761 -26.55 14.16 -29.41
C GLN A 761 -26.52 15.07 -30.65
N VAL A 762 -25.74 16.15 -30.64
CA VAL A 762 -25.65 17.09 -31.76
C VAL A 762 -24.86 16.46 -32.91
N MET A 763 -25.47 16.39 -34.10
CA MET A 763 -24.89 15.79 -35.31
C MET A 763 -23.67 16.57 -35.82
N ASN A 764 -23.74 17.91 -35.81
CA ASN A 764 -22.65 18.81 -36.16
C ASN A 764 -22.22 19.60 -34.92
N CYS A 765 -21.70 18.90 -33.91
CA CYS A 765 -21.15 19.54 -32.72
C CYS A 765 -20.02 20.50 -33.13
N GLY A 766 -20.02 21.73 -32.59
CA GLY A 766 -18.97 22.73 -32.88
C GLY A 766 -17.57 22.35 -32.40
N SER A 767 -17.41 21.25 -31.66
CA SER A 767 -16.11 20.70 -31.28
C SER A 767 -15.63 19.66 -32.32
N PRO A 768 -14.55 19.95 -33.08
CA PRO A 768 -14.02 19.02 -34.08
C PRO A 768 -13.47 17.72 -33.45
N ASN A 769 -13.13 17.73 -32.16
CA ASN A 769 -12.63 16.56 -31.45
C ASN A 769 -13.77 15.64 -30.96
N CYS A 770 -14.99 16.17 -30.79
CA CYS A 770 -16.17 15.37 -30.45
C CYS A 770 -16.48 14.34 -31.55
N THR A 771 -16.46 14.77 -32.82
CA THR A 771 -16.70 13.91 -33.98
C THR A 771 -15.67 12.78 -34.09
N LYS A 772 -14.38 13.09 -33.83
CA LYS A 772 -13.29 12.09 -33.84
C LYS A 772 -13.47 11.03 -32.77
N VAL A 773 -13.81 11.43 -31.54
CA VAL A 773 -14.06 10.50 -30.43
C VAL A 773 -15.31 9.64 -30.69
N LYS A 774 -16.39 10.22 -31.23
CA LYS A 774 -17.58 9.47 -31.66
C LYS A 774 -17.27 8.42 -32.72
N HIS A 775 -16.38 8.72 -33.68
CA HIS A 775 -15.92 7.74 -34.67
C HIS A 775 -15.15 6.58 -34.02
N LEU A 776 -14.27 6.86 -33.04
CA LEU A 776 -13.59 5.80 -32.29
C LEU A 776 -14.58 4.89 -31.56
N PHE A 777 -15.65 5.45 -30.98
CA PHE A 777 -16.70 4.65 -30.33
C PHE A 777 -17.46 3.77 -31.33
N LYS A 778 -17.92 4.34 -32.45
CA LYS A 778 -18.60 3.59 -33.52
C LYS A 778 -17.74 2.43 -34.02
N HIS A 779 -16.45 2.69 -34.21
CA HIS A 779 -15.50 1.66 -34.61
C HIS A 779 -15.37 0.54 -33.54
N ALA A 780 -15.15 0.90 -32.27
CA ALA A 780 -14.97 -0.08 -31.19
C ALA A 780 -16.20 -1.01 -31.01
N MET A 781 -17.41 -0.48 -31.24
CA MET A 781 -18.65 -1.26 -31.18
C MET A 781 -18.76 -2.25 -32.35
N GLY A 782 -18.47 -1.82 -33.58
CA GLY A 782 -18.62 -2.65 -34.78
C GLY A 782 -17.42 -3.53 -35.14
N CYS A 783 -16.24 -3.30 -34.56
CA CYS A 783 -15.02 -4.02 -34.93
C CYS A 783 -15.03 -5.47 -34.41
N GLN A 784 -14.84 -6.45 -35.30
CA GLN A 784 -14.78 -7.87 -34.96
C GLN A 784 -13.37 -8.31 -34.51
N VAL A 785 -12.34 -7.61 -34.95
CA VAL A 785 -10.93 -7.86 -34.57
C VAL A 785 -10.67 -7.48 -33.11
N LYS A 786 -11.39 -6.48 -32.59
CA LYS A 786 -11.29 -5.96 -31.20
C LYS A 786 -9.85 -5.58 -30.81
N ALA A 787 -9.66 -5.10 -29.58
CA ALA A 787 -8.33 -4.76 -29.07
C ALA A 787 -7.44 -6.03 -28.91
N GLY A 788 -8.02 -7.13 -28.42
CA GLY A 788 -7.32 -8.41 -28.20
C GLY A 788 -6.91 -9.16 -29.47
N GLY A 789 -7.52 -8.86 -30.63
CA GLY A 789 -7.15 -9.44 -31.92
C GLY A 789 -6.31 -8.54 -32.82
N GLY A 790 -5.86 -7.35 -32.36
CA GLY A 790 -4.88 -6.55 -33.11
C GLY A 790 -5.28 -5.11 -33.49
N CYS A 791 -6.51 -4.65 -33.23
CA CYS A 791 -7.02 -3.42 -33.84
C CYS A 791 -6.52 -2.11 -33.17
N GLN A 792 -5.86 -1.24 -33.94
CA GLN A 792 -5.28 0.03 -33.48
C GLN A 792 -6.28 1.04 -32.92
N LEU A 793 -7.42 1.21 -33.59
CA LEU A 793 -8.45 2.15 -33.15
C LEU A 793 -9.15 1.65 -31.88
N CYS A 794 -9.34 0.32 -31.77
CA CYS A 794 -9.87 -0.30 -30.56
C CYS A 794 -8.89 -0.19 -29.38
N ARG A 795 -7.57 -0.27 -29.63
CA ARG A 795 -6.55 -0.07 -28.58
C ARG A 795 -6.49 1.36 -28.07
N LYS A 796 -6.44 2.35 -28.97
CA LYS A 796 -6.47 3.76 -28.57
C LYS A 796 -7.72 4.08 -27.74
N MET A 797 -8.88 3.55 -28.14
CA MET A 797 -10.10 3.64 -27.35
C MET A 797 -9.95 2.93 -26.00
N TRP A 798 -9.42 1.70 -25.97
CA TRP A 798 -9.23 0.95 -24.72
C TRP A 798 -8.34 1.67 -23.71
N THR A 799 -7.21 2.25 -24.16
CA THR A 799 -6.34 3.06 -23.31
C THR A 799 -7.07 4.27 -22.74
N LEU A 800 -7.84 4.99 -23.56
CA LEU A 800 -8.65 6.13 -23.11
C LEU A 800 -9.70 5.71 -22.07
N LEU A 801 -10.36 4.56 -22.27
CA LEU A 801 -11.32 4.01 -21.32
C LEU A 801 -10.67 3.58 -20.01
N GLN A 802 -9.49 2.96 -20.06
CA GLN A 802 -8.72 2.59 -18.88
C GLN A 802 -8.31 3.84 -18.08
N VAL A 803 -7.71 4.85 -18.73
CA VAL A 803 -7.31 6.11 -18.07
C VAL A 803 -8.52 6.82 -17.48
N HIS A 804 -9.62 6.94 -18.24
CA HIS A 804 -10.85 7.53 -17.76
C HIS A 804 -11.40 6.77 -16.54
N SER A 805 -11.49 5.44 -16.62
CA SER A 805 -12.03 4.63 -15.52
C SER A 805 -11.21 4.80 -14.23
N LYS A 806 -9.89 4.99 -14.34
CA LYS A 806 -8.98 5.20 -13.21
C LYS A 806 -9.27 6.48 -12.43
N GLY A 807 -9.51 7.59 -13.13
CA GLY A 807 -9.80 8.90 -12.51
C GLY A 807 -11.29 9.21 -12.33
N CYS A 808 -12.20 8.43 -12.91
CA CYS A 808 -13.63 8.72 -12.87
C CYS A 808 -14.23 8.41 -11.49
N LYS A 809 -14.88 9.38 -10.85
CA LYS A 809 -15.57 9.23 -9.55
C LYS A 809 -17.10 9.06 -9.67
N THR A 810 -17.64 9.15 -10.89
CA THR A 810 -19.08 9.02 -11.17
C THR A 810 -19.53 7.56 -11.18
N ALA A 811 -20.56 7.21 -10.41
CA ALA A 811 -21.14 5.86 -10.38
C ALA A 811 -21.82 5.51 -11.72
N ASN A 812 -22.72 6.37 -12.19
CA ASN A 812 -23.42 6.23 -13.48
C ASN A 812 -22.70 7.02 -14.59
N CYS A 813 -21.43 6.72 -14.82
CA CYS A 813 -20.67 7.38 -15.88
C CYS A 813 -21.23 6.99 -17.27
N PRO A 814 -21.52 7.96 -18.16
CA PRO A 814 -22.04 7.63 -19.50
C PRO A 814 -21.00 6.93 -20.38
N VAL A 815 -19.70 7.09 -20.09
CA VAL A 815 -18.59 6.54 -20.89
C VAL A 815 -18.66 5.00 -20.94
N PRO A 816 -18.68 4.37 -22.13
CA PRO A 816 -18.84 2.93 -22.27
C PRO A 816 -17.74 2.14 -21.54
N ARG A 817 -18.10 1.01 -20.90
CA ARG A 817 -17.20 0.12 -20.15
C ARG A 817 -16.46 0.75 -18.96
N CYS A 818 -16.70 2.03 -18.66
CA CYS A 818 -16.13 2.67 -17.47
C CYS A 818 -16.53 1.93 -16.19
N ARG A 819 -17.80 1.53 -16.09
CA ARG A 819 -18.33 0.75 -14.97
C ARG A 819 -17.66 -0.62 -14.87
N ASP A 820 -17.63 -1.38 -15.96
CA ASP A 820 -17.03 -2.73 -16.00
C ASP A 820 -15.55 -2.71 -15.56
N LEU A 821 -14.79 -1.71 -16.04
CA LEU A 821 -13.38 -1.52 -15.68
C LEU A 821 -13.16 -1.13 -14.21
N LYS A 822 -14.09 -0.39 -13.61
CA LYS A 822 -14.07 -0.10 -12.17
C LYS A 822 -14.41 -1.35 -11.36
N GLU A 823 -15.47 -2.05 -11.74
CA GLU A 823 -15.89 -3.29 -11.07
C GLU A 823 -14.79 -4.36 -11.11
N TYR A 824 -14.07 -4.51 -12.22
CA TYR A 824 -12.94 -5.45 -12.31
C TYR A 824 -11.83 -5.12 -11.30
N ARG A 825 -11.41 -3.85 -11.23
CA ARG A 825 -10.39 -3.41 -10.28
C ARG A 825 -10.85 -3.58 -8.83
N HIS A 826 -12.12 -3.29 -8.57
CA HIS A 826 -12.73 -3.51 -7.26
C HIS A 826 -12.68 -4.99 -6.88
N ARG A 827 -13.12 -5.91 -7.77
CA ARG A 827 -13.07 -7.36 -7.52
C ARG A 827 -11.66 -7.87 -7.28
N ALA A 828 -10.67 -7.40 -8.05
CA ALA A 828 -9.28 -7.78 -7.85
C ALA A 828 -8.77 -7.34 -6.47
N GLN A 829 -9.11 -6.13 -6.02
CA GLN A 829 -8.78 -5.62 -4.68
C GLN A 829 -9.51 -6.42 -3.58
N GLU A 830 -10.80 -6.70 -3.76
CA GLU A 830 -11.60 -7.47 -2.81
C GLU A 830 -11.06 -8.88 -2.63
N GLN A 831 -10.65 -9.55 -3.71
CA GLN A 831 -10.00 -10.85 -3.64
C GLN A 831 -8.76 -10.76 -2.76
N VAL A 832 -7.87 -9.77 -2.96
CA VAL A 832 -6.67 -9.62 -2.12
C VAL A 832 -7.03 -9.44 -0.65
N GLU A 833 -8.01 -8.60 -0.31
CA GLU A 833 -8.42 -8.39 1.08
C GLU A 833 -9.14 -9.62 1.68
N GLU A 834 -9.89 -10.38 0.88
CA GLU A 834 -10.49 -11.65 1.29
C GLU A 834 -9.42 -12.66 1.68
N ARG A 835 -8.34 -12.79 0.89
CA ARG A 835 -7.19 -13.64 1.23
C ARG A 835 -6.59 -13.27 2.58
N ARG A 836 -6.40 -11.97 2.82
CA ARG A 836 -5.83 -11.46 4.08
C ARG A 836 -6.74 -11.80 5.26
N ARG A 837 -8.07 -11.63 5.12
CA ARG A 837 -9.05 -12.00 6.14
C ARG A 837 -9.03 -13.51 6.43
N GLU A 838 -8.94 -14.35 5.40
CA GLU A 838 -8.86 -15.80 5.57
C GLU A 838 -7.57 -16.24 6.27
N GLN A 839 -6.41 -15.72 5.84
CA GLN A 839 -5.14 -15.98 6.51
C GLN A 839 -5.17 -15.55 7.98
N TYR A 840 -5.81 -14.43 8.29
CA TYR A 840 -5.99 -13.97 9.66
C TYR A 840 -6.89 -14.92 10.47
N ARG A 841 -8.01 -15.39 9.89
CA ARG A 841 -8.86 -16.41 10.53
C ARG A 841 -8.07 -17.68 10.84
N MET A 842 -7.30 -18.20 9.89
CA MET A 842 -6.47 -19.40 10.09
C MET A 842 -5.38 -19.19 11.14
N TYR A 843 -4.71 -18.03 11.13
CA TYR A 843 -3.71 -17.67 12.13
C TYR A 843 -4.30 -17.65 13.55
N MET A 844 -5.47 -17.04 13.72
CA MET A 844 -6.15 -16.98 15.01
C MET A 844 -6.60 -18.38 15.48
N GLN A 845 -7.10 -19.22 14.58
CA GLN A 845 -7.43 -20.61 14.90
C GLN A 845 -6.21 -21.40 15.38
N ALA A 846 -5.07 -21.25 14.69
CA ALA A 846 -3.82 -21.90 15.07
C ALA A 846 -3.29 -21.39 16.43
N GLN A 847 -3.39 -20.10 16.71
CA GLN A 847 -3.05 -19.54 18.02
C GLN A 847 -3.94 -20.08 19.13
N ASN A 848 -5.26 -20.10 18.92
CA ASN A 848 -6.21 -20.61 19.91
C ASN A 848 -5.98 -22.10 20.20
N ALA A 849 -5.71 -22.90 19.16
CA ALA A 849 -5.35 -24.31 19.33
C ALA A 849 -4.04 -24.47 20.12
N ALA A 850 -3.03 -23.63 19.85
CA ALA A 850 -1.76 -23.64 20.57
C ALA A 850 -1.95 -23.31 22.07
N VAL A 851 -2.74 -22.28 22.39
CA VAL A 851 -3.06 -21.90 23.78
C VAL A 851 -3.84 -23.01 24.48
N ALA A 852 -4.86 -23.59 23.84
CA ALA A 852 -5.63 -24.70 24.38
C ALA A 852 -4.75 -25.94 24.65
N SER A 853 -3.78 -26.24 23.77
CA SER A 853 -2.82 -27.34 23.95
C SER A 853 -1.75 -27.06 25.00
N GLY A 854 -1.41 -25.77 25.23
CA GLY A 854 -0.43 -25.34 26.21
C GLY A 854 -0.99 -25.27 27.64
N SER A 855 -2.29 -25.04 27.81
CA SER A 855 -2.97 -25.14 29.11
C SER A 855 -3.30 -26.58 29.55
N ALA A 856 -3.04 -27.57 28.69
CA ALA A 856 -3.23 -29.00 28.98
C ALA A 856 -1.92 -29.72 29.38
N ARG A 857 -0.85 -28.99 29.69
CA ARG A 857 0.43 -29.52 30.17
C ARG A 857 0.78 -29.03 31.57
#